data_AF-A0A3D5G863-F1
#
_entry.id   AF-A0A3D5G863-F1
#
_cell.length_a   1.000
_cell.length_b   1.000
_cell.length_c   1.000
_cell.angle_alpha   90.00
_cell.angle_beta   90.00
_cell.angle_gamma   90.00
#
_symmetry.space_group_name_H-M   'P 1'
#
loop_
_entity.id
_entity.type
_entity.pdbx_description
1 polymer ?
#
loop_
_entity_poly.entity_id
_entity_poly.type
_entity_poly.pdbx_seq_one_letter_code
_entity_poly.pdbx_strand_id
1 'polypeptide(L)'
;MQALLLLIGFGGGALVCWIILNKRNSRNLMRMEGSQQALSQLDSHLNTRNLELRQEVQEKNHLNSQLSQLQSQFAMVSWEQEKLHSQVSELEGRLAVINAEREQFDSLLSDLQLQLENSQQVDSNSSELAEVQAQLEVSQQERSQLNAQVMSMEAELETVDAERAQFDALLSEFNGQLETANQARLQLQYQLEEIQIRFDRSIQDREKLQSQLSDLQAQLELVEGVRSQFISQFSEMQTELENAKVDGKIINFQLEITQKKYRKNKSQLLKLERQLEAVIEERQVLDCQVLELEGELASASQERSQLNSQLSSSQYLLDSAQGERDQINYVLSELQLQLESVDRDKVQLNYELSELQNQSNIFSQERDQLLSQVSELQTQINDGESDRSQIQSQLSEVQAQLETARGEGSQIQSQLSEVQTQLQTADGVKNQLQSQVSELENQLENVAQSRAQLQSELETAHQERAQIQSQLSEFQSQLQTADGLKTQLQSQVSELENQLENVAQSRAQLQSELENSHKERAHIYSQLSEFQSQLQTADGVKNQLQSQVSELENQLENVAKSRTQLQSELETAHQERSQIQSQLSEVQTQLQTADGVKNQLQSQVSELENQLETVAQERLQLNAQLSEAQAKSLKGDRESQQFDSELKPTEDSTSEAKVLNNQEFVVSQQGQGNYTTIGEALKNAAPDTRIYVHPGLYQESLILDKSVEIIGSGAADSIIIESTHSNCIKMQTDSALVRGLTLNATGKYYAVDIRKGKLIIEDCDITSADYSVMVICGPDADSVIRRCQIHKGVWNGIFISDHGKATVEDCNIFDNGTLGIGVGLGGKLIVRRCRIYGNEGEAIAIYRDGIVRAEDCDLTGNSGGAWRIVDNGYVSGKGNLE
;
A
#
# COMPACT_ATOMS: atom_id res chain seq x y z
N MET A 1 153.46 -76.00 -32.76
CA MET A 1 154.85 -76.39 -33.09
C MET A 1 155.57 -76.55 -31.76
N GLN A 2 155.81 -77.75 -31.20
CA GLN A 2 155.91 -79.09 -31.81
C GLN A 2 157.15 -79.24 -32.72
N ALA A 3 157.75 -80.44 -32.70
CA ALA A 3 159.11 -80.83 -33.13
C ALA A 3 160.18 -80.58 -32.05
N LEU A 4 160.84 -81.57 -31.42
CA LEU A 4 161.40 -82.90 -31.80
C LEU A 4 162.85 -82.86 -32.35
N LEU A 5 163.62 -83.84 -31.83
CA LEU A 5 164.62 -84.68 -32.51
C LEU A 5 166.08 -84.20 -32.70
N LEU A 6 166.94 -85.23 -32.61
CA LEU A 6 168.31 -85.38 -33.13
C LEU A 6 169.48 -84.64 -32.45
N LEU A 7 170.70 -85.18 -32.43
CA LEU A 7 171.11 -86.57 -32.11
C LEU A 7 172.65 -86.63 -31.87
N ILE A 8 173.11 -87.82 -31.48
CA ILE A 8 174.48 -88.37 -31.57
C ILE A 8 175.30 -87.78 -32.74
N GLY A 9 176.52 -87.30 -32.46
CA GLY A 9 177.49 -86.82 -33.45
C GLY A 9 178.95 -87.01 -33.02
N PHE A 10 179.80 -87.45 -33.96
CA PHE A 10 181.21 -87.84 -33.76
C PHE A 10 182.18 -86.67 -33.46
N GLY A 11 183.23 -86.95 -32.66
CA GLY A 11 184.58 -87.08 -33.26
C GLY A 11 185.65 -86.00 -33.08
N GLY A 12 186.54 -86.20 -32.09
CA GLY A 12 188.00 -86.18 -32.30
C GLY A 12 188.78 -84.84 -32.33
N GLY A 13 190.11 -84.93 -32.16
CA GLY A 13 191.06 -83.79 -32.10
C GLY A 13 191.31 -83.32 -30.66
N ALA A 14 192.49 -83.41 -30.02
CA ALA A 14 193.89 -83.42 -30.49
C ALA A 14 194.31 -82.09 -31.15
N LEU A 15 195.50 -81.52 -30.89
CA LEU A 15 196.70 -81.97 -30.16
C LEU A 15 197.55 -80.72 -29.79
N VAL A 16 198.61 -80.84 -28.95
CA VAL A 16 199.78 -79.90 -28.88
C VAL A 16 199.46 -78.47 -28.34
N CYS A 17 200.21 -77.85 -27.41
CA CYS A 17 201.36 -78.27 -26.60
C CYS A 17 201.63 -77.27 -25.43
N TRP A 18 202.26 -77.76 -24.34
CA TRP A 18 203.56 -77.29 -23.78
C TRP A 18 203.66 -75.79 -23.31
N ILE A 19 204.20 -75.41 -22.14
CA ILE A 19 205.25 -76.01 -21.30
C ILE A 19 205.16 -75.51 -19.83
N ILE A 20 205.74 -76.26 -18.86
CA ILE A 20 206.40 -75.77 -17.60
C ILE A 20 205.48 -75.11 -16.53
N LEU A 21 205.59 -75.33 -15.19
CA LEU A 21 206.38 -76.18 -14.27
C LEU A 21 205.41 -76.61 -13.11
N ASN A 22 205.39 -77.88 -12.66
CA ASN A 22 206.16 -78.44 -11.52
C ASN A 22 205.77 -77.79 -10.15
N LYS A 23 205.38 -78.51 -9.09
CA LYS A 23 206.09 -79.68 -8.52
C LYS A 23 205.28 -80.41 -7.41
N ARG A 24 205.62 -81.71 -7.21
CA ARG A 24 205.51 -82.51 -5.96
C ARG A 24 204.21 -83.31 -5.64
N ASN A 25 204.40 -84.62 -5.44
CA ASN A 25 203.67 -85.62 -4.64
C ASN A 25 202.13 -85.76 -4.81
N SER A 26 201.54 -86.90 -5.19
CA SER A 26 201.99 -88.30 -5.22
C SER A 26 202.09 -89.03 -3.86
N ARG A 27 200.93 -89.38 -3.29
CA ARG A 27 200.72 -90.72 -2.70
C ARG A 27 199.24 -91.12 -2.76
N ASN A 28 199.02 -92.37 -3.16
CA ASN A 28 197.75 -93.11 -3.21
C ASN A 28 196.74 -92.61 -4.27
N LEU A 29 196.02 -93.43 -5.05
CA LEU A 29 195.40 -94.76 -4.85
C LEU A 29 194.22 -94.73 -3.86
N MET A 30 193.24 -95.62 -4.09
CA MET A 30 192.28 -96.17 -3.10
C MET A 30 191.86 -95.22 -1.97
N ARG A 31 190.61 -94.73 -1.95
CA ARG A 31 189.39 -95.56 -1.78
C ARG A 31 188.15 -94.65 -1.76
N MET A 32 186.97 -95.27 -1.72
CA MET A 32 185.75 -94.78 -1.02
C MET A 32 185.05 -93.49 -1.53
N GLU A 33 183.73 -93.63 -1.72
CA GLU A 33 182.68 -92.84 -1.04
C GLU A 33 183.04 -91.37 -0.66
N GLY A 34 182.46 -90.36 -1.34
CA GLY A 34 182.73 -88.95 -1.01
C GLY A 34 182.04 -87.89 -1.87
N SER A 35 180.71 -87.84 -1.87
CA SER A 35 179.84 -87.01 -2.73
C SER A 35 179.79 -85.49 -2.43
N GLN A 36 180.91 -84.84 -2.02
CA GLN A 36 180.82 -83.64 -1.16
C GLN A 36 181.61 -82.37 -1.54
N GLN A 37 181.86 -82.07 -2.83
CA GLN A 37 182.51 -80.80 -3.24
C GLN A 37 181.80 -80.00 -4.34
N ALA A 38 180.46 -80.04 -4.38
CA ALA A 38 179.64 -79.43 -5.44
C ALA A 38 179.52 -77.89 -5.43
N LEU A 39 180.02 -77.18 -4.39
CA LEU A 39 179.45 -75.88 -3.99
C LEU A 39 180.35 -74.65 -4.05
N SER A 40 181.66 -74.76 -4.35
CA SER A 40 182.59 -73.63 -4.11
C SER A 40 182.79 -72.65 -5.28
N GLN A 41 182.99 -73.11 -6.52
CA GLN A 41 183.47 -72.24 -7.61
C GLN A 41 182.39 -71.74 -8.57
N LEU A 42 181.17 -72.30 -8.52
CA LEU A 42 180.01 -71.80 -9.26
C LEU A 42 179.53 -70.44 -8.70
N ASP A 43 179.73 -70.21 -7.40
CA ASP A 43 179.26 -69.04 -6.66
C ASP A 43 180.03 -67.75 -7.00
N SER A 44 181.36 -67.84 -7.15
CA SER A 44 182.25 -66.68 -7.29
C SER A 44 181.94 -65.79 -8.50
N HIS A 45 181.93 -66.36 -9.72
CA HIS A 45 181.76 -65.55 -10.94
C HIS A 45 180.30 -65.20 -11.27
N LEU A 46 179.32 -65.91 -10.71
CA LEU A 46 177.91 -65.51 -10.79
C LEU A 46 177.66 -64.17 -10.07
N ASN A 47 178.44 -63.86 -9.03
CA ASN A 47 178.41 -62.56 -8.38
C ASN A 47 178.99 -61.43 -9.25
N THR A 48 180.09 -61.67 -9.99
CA THR A 48 180.62 -60.68 -10.96
C THR A 48 179.56 -60.34 -12.02
N ARG A 49 178.92 -61.38 -12.58
CA ARG A 49 177.89 -61.22 -13.62
C ARG A 49 176.64 -60.48 -13.13
N ASN A 50 176.35 -60.50 -11.83
CA ASN A 50 175.25 -59.77 -11.22
C ASN A 50 175.57 -58.29 -10.94
N LEU A 51 176.84 -57.88 -10.90
CA LEU A 51 177.19 -56.48 -10.61
C LEU A 51 177.06 -55.60 -11.86
N GLU A 52 177.61 -56.06 -12.99
CA GLU A 52 177.53 -55.36 -14.29
C GLU A 52 176.07 -55.12 -14.71
N LEU A 53 175.23 -56.16 -14.63
CA LEU A 53 173.80 -56.10 -14.98
C LEU A 53 172.99 -55.14 -14.09
N ARG A 54 173.45 -54.80 -12.87
CA ARG A 54 172.79 -53.80 -12.02
C ARG A 54 173.10 -52.37 -12.48
N GLN A 55 174.22 -52.15 -13.17
CA GLN A 55 174.69 -50.84 -13.56
C GLN A 55 173.97 -50.34 -14.82
N GLU A 56 173.86 -51.17 -15.87
CA GLU A 56 173.08 -50.85 -17.09
C GLU A 56 171.58 -50.65 -16.80
N VAL A 57 171.02 -51.36 -15.81
CA VAL A 57 169.62 -51.18 -15.38
C VAL A 57 169.37 -49.79 -14.80
N GLN A 58 170.36 -49.13 -14.17
CA GLN A 58 170.20 -47.74 -13.72
C GLN A 58 170.18 -46.75 -14.89
N GLU A 59 171.04 -46.90 -15.90
CA GLU A 59 171.01 -46.05 -17.10
C GLU A 59 169.68 -46.17 -17.84
N LYS A 60 169.17 -47.40 -18.00
CA LYS A 60 167.88 -47.66 -18.65
C LYS A 60 166.70 -47.04 -17.90
N ASN A 61 166.75 -47.01 -16.57
CA ASN A 61 165.74 -46.34 -15.75
C ASN A 61 165.81 -44.81 -15.87
N HIS A 62 167.01 -44.22 -15.99
CA HIS A 62 167.15 -42.78 -16.23
C HIS A 62 166.57 -42.38 -17.61
N LEU A 63 166.85 -43.17 -18.65
CA LEU A 63 166.34 -42.92 -20.01
C LEU A 63 164.79 -42.99 -20.07
N ASN A 64 164.17 -43.95 -19.38
CA ASN A 64 162.71 -44.03 -19.25
C ASN A 64 162.12 -42.80 -18.55
N SER A 65 162.81 -42.21 -17.58
CA SER A 65 162.34 -40.98 -16.91
C SER A 65 162.27 -39.79 -17.87
N GLN A 66 163.23 -39.66 -18.78
CA GLN A 66 163.24 -38.58 -19.78
C GLN A 66 162.15 -38.79 -20.85
N LEU A 67 161.96 -40.04 -21.30
CA LEU A 67 160.91 -40.39 -22.27
C LEU A 67 159.51 -40.01 -21.77
N SER A 68 159.23 -40.28 -20.48
CA SER A 68 157.94 -40.00 -19.85
C SER A 68 157.64 -38.49 -19.75
N GLN A 69 158.65 -37.64 -19.49
CA GLN A 69 158.47 -36.18 -19.52
C GLN A 69 158.14 -35.65 -20.91
N LEU A 70 158.79 -36.16 -21.96
CA LEU A 70 158.51 -35.78 -23.35
C LEU A 70 157.09 -36.21 -23.79
N GLN A 71 156.66 -37.42 -23.40
CA GLN A 71 155.30 -37.89 -23.65
C GLN A 71 154.23 -36.99 -22.98
N SER A 72 154.49 -36.53 -21.76
CA SER A 72 153.58 -35.62 -21.05
C SER A 72 153.42 -34.25 -21.73
N GLN A 73 154.46 -33.72 -22.39
CA GLN A 73 154.38 -32.44 -23.10
C GLN A 73 153.61 -32.58 -24.43
N PHE A 74 153.84 -33.66 -25.18
CA PHE A 74 153.17 -33.90 -26.46
C PHE A 74 151.64 -34.07 -26.30
N ALA A 75 151.21 -34.73 -25.22
CA ALA A 75 149.78 -34.89 -24.90
C ALA A 75 149.07 -33.55 -24.64
N MET A 76 149.75 -32.59 -24.01
CA MET A 76 149.17 -31.28 -23.69
C MET A 76 148.90 -30.44 -24.95
N VAL A 77 149.85 -30.42 -25.90
CA VAL A 77 149.70 -29.70 -27.17
C VAL A 77 148.61 -30.33 -28.05
N SER A 78 148.52 -31.66 -28.09
CA SER A 78 147.47 -32.38 -28.82
C SER A 78 146.07 -32.00 -28.34
N TRP A 79 145.89 -31.88 -27.01
CA TRP A 79 144.60 -31.54 -26.40
C TRP A 79 144.15 -30.11 -26.71
N GLU A 80 145.07 -29.13 -26.71
CA GLU A 80 144.74 -27.75 -27.10
C GLU A 80 144.35 -27.65 -28.59
N GLN A 81 144.99 -28.44 -29.45
CA GLN A 81 144.71 -28.45 -30.90
C GLN A 81 143.33 -29.04 -31.23
N GLU A 82 142.93 -30.15 -30.61
CA GLU A 82 141.58 -30.72 -30.76
C GLU A 82 140.51 -29.75 -30.25
N LYS A 83 140.75 -29.12 -29.10
CA LYS A 83 139.82 -28.16 -28.49
C LYS A 83 139.55 -26.95 -29.40
N LEU A 84 140.59 -26.37 -30.00
CA LEU A 84 140.44 -25.25 -30.94
C LEU A 84 139.68 -25.65 -32.20
N HIS A 85 139.93 -26.85 -32.75
CA HIS A 85 139.25 -27.32 -33.96
C HIS A 85 137.75 -27.56 -33.70
N SER A 86 137.40 -28.10 -32.53
CA SER A 86 136.00 -28.26 -32.10
C SER A 86 135.27 -26.91 -32.02
N GLN A 87 135.90 -25.87 -31.47
CA GLN A 87 135.27 -24.54 -31.32
C GLN A 87 135.04 -23.83 -32.66
N VAL A 88 135.90 -24.02 -33.66
CA VAL A 88 135.67 -23.46 -35.01
C VAL A 88 134.49 -24.17 -35.68
N SER A 89 134.43 -25.51 -35.63
CA SER A 89 133.34 -26.28 -36.20
C SER A 89 131.97 -25.94 -35.58
N GLU A 90 131.92 -25.70 -34.26
CA GLU A 90 130.71 -25.25 -33.56
C GLU A 90 130.23 -23.87 -34.06
N LEU A 91 131.16 -22.93 -34.28
CA LEU A 91 130.83 -21.59 -34.78
C LEU A 91 130.37 -21.59 -36.25
N GLU A 92 130.99 -22.40 -37.10
CA GLU A 92 130.56 -22.58 -38.50
C GLU A 92 129.15 -23.20 -38.57
N GLY A 93 128.88 -24.21 -37.74
CA GLY A 93 127.54 -24.80 -37.61
C GLY A 93 126.47 -23.78 -37.16
N ARG A 94 126.79 -22.93 -36.18
CA ARG A 94 125.87 -21.88 -35.71
C ARG A 94 125.60 -20.80 -36.77
N LEU A 95 126.58 -20.48 -37.62
CA LEU A 95 126.42 -19.55 -38.73
C LEU A 95 125.48 -20.10 -39.82
N ALA A 96 125.55 -21.42 -40.09
CA ALA A 96 124.65 -22.08 -41.02
C ALA A 96 123.18 -22.05 -40.55
N VAL A 97 122.93 -22.27 -39.25
CA VAL A 97 121.58 -22.20 -38.66
C VAL A 97 120.98 -20.80 -38.79
N ILE A 98 121.73 -19.75 -38.44
CA ILE A 98 121.24 -18.36 -38.49
C ILE A 98 120.84 -17.94 -39.92
N ASN A 99 121.57 -18.41 -40.94
CA ASN A 99 121.20 -18.14 -42.34
C ASN A 99 119.90 -18.88 -42.74
N ALA A 100 119.72 -20.13 -42.32
CA ALA A 100 118.49 -20.89 -42.58
C ALA A 100 117.27 -20.29 -41.85
N GLU A 101 117.43 -19.84 -40.60
CA GLU A 101 116.40 -19.10 -39.86
C GLU A 101 116.01 -17.81 -40.60
N ARG A 102 116.99 -17.08 -41.16
CA ARG A 102 116.71 -15.88 -41.95
C ARG A 102 115.92 -16.18 -43.22
N GLU A 103 116.28 -17.21 -43.98
CA GLU A 103 115.52 -17.60 -45.19
C GLU A 103 114.08 -18.01 -44.85
N GLN A 104 113.83 -18.61 -43.69
CA GLN A 104 112.47 -18.83 -43.17
C GLN A 104 111.74 -17.54 -42.79
N PHE A 105 112.42 -16.56 -42.17
CA PHE A 105 111.82 -15.26 -41.88
C PHE A 105 111.46 -14.47 -43.14
N ASP A 106 112.31 -14.49 -44.16
CA ASP A 106 112.05 -13.83 -45.45
C ASP A 106 110.87 -14.51 -46.19
N SER A 107 110.67 -15.83 -46.08
CA SER A 107 109.46 -16.50 -46.62
C SER A 107 108.20 -16.22 -45.80
N LEU A 108 108.29 -16.21 -44.46
CA LEU A 108 107.18 -15.84 -43.56
C LEU A 108 106.70 -14.41 -43.79
N LEU A 109 107.61 -13.47 -44.08
CA LEU A 109 107.27 -12.10 -44.47
C LEU A 109 106.48 -12.06 -45.79
N SER A 110 106.88 -12.85 -46.79
CA SER A 110 106.16 -12.94 -48.06
C SER A 110 104.75 -13.51 -47.89
N ASP A 111 104.58 -14.58 -47.10
CA ASP A 111 103.27 -15.16 -46.80
C ASP A 111 102.39 -14.17 -46.00
N LEU A 112 102.96 -13.45 -45.03
CA LEU A 112 102.24 -12.42 -44.27
C LEU A 112 101.79 -11.25 -45.14
N GLN A 113 102.60 -10.82 -46.12
CA GLN A 113 102.19 -9.78 -47.08
C GLN A 113 101.03 -10.27 -47.97
N LEU A 114 101.08 -11.51 -48.45
CA LEU A 114 100.03 -12.10 -49.29
C LEU A 114 98.74 -12.36 -48.49
N GLN A 115 98.84 -12.70 -47.20
CA GLN A 115 97.69 -12.75 -46.28
C GLN A 115 97.11 -11.36 -46.01
N LEU A 116 97.96 -10.34 -45.84
CA LEU A 116 97.51 -8.96 -45.65
C LEU A 116 96.77 -8.42 -46.88
N GLU A 117 97.25 -8.72 -48.08
CA GLU A 117 96.61 -8.31 -49.35
C GLU A 117 95.26 -9.01 -49.53
N ASN A 118 95.14 -10.32 -49.23
CA ASN A 118 93.84 -11.00 -49.16
C ASN A 118 92.91 -10.41 -48.06
N SER A 119 93.46 -9.93 -46.94
CA SER A 119 92.66 -9.29 -45.88
C SER A 119 92.09 -7.92 -46.28
N GLN A 120 92.58 -7.31 -47.37
CA GLN A 120 92.03 -6.07 -47.92
C GLN A 120 90.78 -6.28 -48.78
N GLN A 121 90.28 -7.51 -48.92
CA GLN A 121 88.97 -7.81 -49.55
C GLN A 121 87.77 -7.42 -48.67
N VAL A 122 87.90 -6.31 -47.92
CA VAL A 122 86.91 -5.73 -47.01
C VAL A 122 85.66 -5.25 -47.75
N ASP A 123 85.81 -4.77 -49.00
CA ASP A 123 84.72 -4.20 -49.79
C ASP A 123 83.55 -5.18 -49.95
N SER A 124 83.82 -6.47 -50.20
CA SER A 124 82.79 -7.52 -50.32
C SER A 124 81.99 -7.65 -49.02
N ASN A 125 82.69 -7.83 -47.90
CA ASN A 125 82.08 -7.98 -46.59
C ASN A 125 81.36 -6.69 -46.14
N SER A 126 81.82 -5.52 -46.59
CA SER A 126 81.15 -4.24 -46.31
C SER A 126 79.82 -4.10 -47.03
N SER A 127 79.71 -4.63 -48.26
CA SER A 127 78.45 -4.66 -49.01
C SER A 127 77.45 -5.62 -48.37
N GLU A 128 77.90 -6.82 -47.98
CA GLU A 128 77.06 -7.79 -47.27
C GLU A 128 76.61 -7.25 -45.90
N LEU A 129 77.50 -6.58 -45.16
CA LEU A 129 77.16 -5.96 -43.87
C LEU A 129 76.12 -4.83 -44.04
N ALA A 130 76.27 -3.99 -45.08
CA ALA A 130 75.32 -2.92 -45.37
C ALA A 130 73.94 -3.45 -45.80
N GLU A 131 73.89 -4.53 -46.59
CA GLU A 131 72.63 -5.19 -46.96
C GLU A 131 71.95 -5.82 -45.74
N VAL A 132 72.71 -6.52 -44.88
CA VAL A 132 72.19 -7.08 -43.62
C VAL A 132 71.74 -5.97 -42.65
N GLN A 133 72.41 -4.82 -42.61
CA GLN A 133 71.97 -3.67 -41.82
C GLN A 133 70.65 -3.09 -42.35
N ALA A 134 70.51 -2.92 -43.68
CA ALA A 134 69.26 -2.45 -44.28
C ALA A 134 68.08 -3.42 -44.04
N GLN A 135 68.32 -4.73 -44.15
CA GLN A 135 67.33 -5.76 -43.82
C GLN A 135 66.97 -5.73 -42.32
N LEU A 136 67.95 -5.52 -41.44
CA LEU A 136 67.73 -5.41 -40.00
C LEU A 136 66.92 -4.14 -39.63
N GLU A 137 67.17 -3.00 -40.26
CA GLU A 137 66.37 -1.78 -40.08
C GLU A 137 64.92 -1.98 -40.53
N VAL A 138 64.70 -2.62 -41.68
CA VAL A 138 63.34 -2.97 -42.15
C VAL A 138 62.64 -3.90 -41.16
N SER A 139 63.28 -4.98 -40.72
CA SER A 139 62.67 -5.90 -39.73
C SER A 139 62.49 -5.28 -38.34
N GLN A 140 63.31 -4.29 -37.95
CA GLN A 140 63.06 -3.49 -36.74
C GLN A 140 61.84 -2.58 -36.92
N GLN A 141 61.67 -1.96 -38.09
CA GLN A 141 60.51 -1.14 -38.40
C GLN A 141 59.22 -1.97 -38.46
N GLU A 142 59.23 -3.11 -39.16
CA GLU A 142 58.12 -4.08 -39.17
C GLU A 142 57.77 -4.54 -37.75
N ARG A 143 58.78 -4.90 -36.94
CA ARG A 143 58.57 -5.27 -35.53
C ARG A 143 57.99 -4.13 -34.70
N SER A 144 58.37 -2.88 -34.95
CA SER A 144 57.79 -1.72 -34.25
C SER A 144 56.31 -1.49 -34.62
N GLN A 145 55.95 -1.70 -35.89
CA GLN A 145 54.56 -1.62 -36.35
C GLN A 145 53.72 -2.77 -35.79
N LEU A 146 54.26 -3.99 -35.75
CA LEU A 146 53.60 -5.15 -35.15
C LEU A 146 53.39 -4.96 -33.64
N ASN A 147 54.38 -4.41 -32.92
CA ASN A 147 54.21 -4.06 -31.50
C ASN A 147 53.10 -3.01 -31.28
N ALA A 148 53.00 -2.00 -32.15
CA ALA A 148 51.93 -1.00 -32.08
C ALA A 148 50.54 -1.61 -32.38
N GLN A 149 50.46 -2.56 -33.32
CA GLN A 149 49.22 -3.31 -33.60
C GLN A 149 48.84 -4.21 -32.43
N VAL A 150 49.79 -4.91 -31.80
CA VAL A 150 49.56 -5.73 -30.60
C VAL A 150 49.01 -4.85 -29.46
N MET A 151 49.63 -3.70 -29.17
CA MET A 151 49.13 -2.79 -28.13
C MET A 151 47.74 -2.21 -28.46
N SER A 152 47.40 -2.02 -29.74
CA SER A 152 46.04 -1.64 -30.15
C SER A 152 45.03 -2.77 -29.88
N MET A 153 45.38 -4.01 -30.24
CA MET A 153 44.54 -5.18 -30.00
C MET A 153 44.40 -5.52 -28.51
N GLU A 154 45.45 -5.29 -27.70
CA GLU A 154 45.40 -5.46 -26.24
C GLU A 154 44.44 -4.45 -25.60
N ALA A 155 44.47 -3.18 -26.04
CA ALA A 155 43.52 -2.16 -25.58
C ALA A 155 42.08 -2.44 -26.05
N GLU A 156 41.89 -2.92 -27.29
CA GLU A 156 40.59 -3.38 -27.79
C GLU A 156 40.07 -4.57 -26.96
N LEU A 157 40.93 -5.54 -26.60
CA LEU A 157 40.56 -6.66 -25.73
C LEU A 157 40.12 -6.18 -24.34
N GLU A 158 40.85 -5.23 -23.75
CA GLU A 158 40.51 -4.66 -22.44
C GLU A 158 39.14 -3.95 -22.46
N THR A 159 38.78 -3.30 -23.58
CA THR A 159 37.42 -2.76 -23.75
C THR A 159 36.35 -3.85 -23.91
N VAL A 160 36.64 -4.94 -24.61
CA VAL A 160 35.70 -6.07 -24.79
C VAL A 160 35.48 -6.82 -23.48
N ASP A 161 36.52 -7.03 -22.67
CA ASP A 161 36.37 -7.63 -21.33
C ASP A 161 35.62 -6.69 -20.36
N ALA A 162 35.76 -5.36 -20.52
CA ALA A 162 34.95 -4.39 -19.77
C ALA A 162 33.46 -4.37 -20.18
N GLU A 163 33.15 -4.45 -21.49
CA GLU A 163 31.78 -4.62 -21.98
C GLU A 163 31.18 -5.96 -21.50
N ARG A 164 31.97 -7.04 -21.56
CA ARG A 164 31.56 -8.35 -21.06
C ARG A 164 31.25 -8.33 -19.57
N ALA A 165 32.07 -7.68 -18.75
CA ALA A 165 31.81 -7.53 -17.32
C ALA A 165 30.51 -6.75 -17.04
N GLN A 166 30.15 -5.78 -17.89
CA GLN A 166 28.86 -5.09 -17.81
C GLN A 166 27.70 -6.02 -18.20
N PHE A 167 27.84 -6.84 -19.25
CA PHE A 167 26.83 -7.84 -19.61
C PHE A 167 26.64 -8.92 -18.53
N ASP A 168 27.72 -9.44 -17.95
CA ASP A 168 27.65 -10.44 -16.86
C ASP A 168 26.99 -9.84 -15.60
N ALA A 169 27.24 -8.57 -15.27
CA ALA A 169 26.55 -7.86 -14.20
C ALA A 169 25.05 -7.65 -14.49
N LEU A 170 24.70 -7.27 -15.73
CA LEU A 170 23.31 -7.02 -16.14
C LEU A 170 22.51 -8.34 -16.23
N LEU A 171 23.14 -9.45 -16.61
CA LEU A 171 22.57 -10.79 -16.51
C LEU A 171 22.35 -11.22 -15.06
N SER A 172 23.27 -10.90 -14.14
CA SER A 172 23.10 -11.15 -12.71
C SER A 172 21.91 -10.37 -12.13
N GLU A 173 21.77 -9.10 -12.50
CA GLU A 173 20.60 -8.30 -12.11
C GLU A 173 19.30 -8.88 -12.67
N PHE A 174 19.26 -9.23 -13.96
CA PHE A 174 18.06 -9.79 -14.60
C PHE A 174 17.64 -11.14 -13.99
N ASN A 175 18.60 -11.98 -13.61
CA ASN A 175 18.33 -13.23 -12.88
C ASN A 175 17.76 -12.95 -11.48
N GLY A 176 18.31 -11.98 -10.74
CA GLY A 176 17.77 -11.56 -9.45
C GLY A 176 16.34 -11.01 -9.54
N GLN A 177 16.05 -10.21 -10.57
CA GLN A 177 14.69 -9.73 -10.87
C GLN A 177 13.74 -10.90 -11.21
N LEU A 178 14.19 -11.86 -12.02
CA LEU A 178 13.42 -13.05 -12.40
C LEU A 178 13.12 -13.97 -11.20
N GLU A 179 14.07 -14.13 -10.28
CA GLU A 179 13.89 -14.93 -9.06
C GLU A 179 12.93 -14.24 -8.08
N THR A 180 13.08 -12.92 -7.90
CA THR A 180 12.14 -12.08 -7.12
C THR A 180 10.71 -12.16 -7.68
N ALA A 181 10.56 -12.08 -9.02
CA ALA A 181 9.27 -12.21 -9.68
C ALA A 181 8.66 -13.62 -9.52
N ASN A 182 9.48 -14.68 -9.49
CA ASN A 182 9.02 -16.03 -9.23
C ASN A 182 8.58 -16.24 -7.76
N GLN A 183 9.28 -15.64 -6.79
CA GLN A 183 8.87 -15.66 -5.39
C GLN A 183 7.53 -14.93 -5.19
N ALA A 184 7.36 -13.73 -5.77
CA ALA A 184 6.10 -13.00 -5.75
C ALA A 184 4.95 -13.78 -6.42
N ARG A 185 5.21 -14.48 -7.54
CA ARG A 185 4.25 -15.37 -8.19
C ARG A 185 3.81 -16.53 -7.30
N LEU A 186 4.75 -17.11 -6.53
CA LEU A 186 4.46 -18.17 -5.56
C LEU A 186 3.63 -17.67 -4.37
N GLN A 187 3.95 -16.50 -3.80
CA GLN A 187 3.15 -15.87 -2.74
C GLN A 187 1.71 -15.60 -3.19
N LEU A 188 1.52 -15.04 -4.40
CA LEU A 188 0.19 -14.83 -4.98
C LEU A 188 -0.56 -16.14 -5.21
N GLN A 189 0.13 -17.21 -5.60
CA GLN A 189 -0.49 -18.53 -5.79
C GLN A 189 -0.99 -19.10 -4.45
N TYR A 190 -0.21 -19.01 -3.37
CA TYR A 190 -0.65 -19.43 -2.03
C TYR A 190 -1.82 -18.59 -1.51
N GLN A 191 -1.83 -17.28 -1.74
CA GLN A 191 -2.95 -16.44 -1.31
C GLN A 191 -4.25 -16.71 -2.06
N LEU A 192 -4.18 -17.03 -3.37
CA LEU A 192 -5.35 -17.47 -4.12
C LEU A 192 -5.91 -18.79 -3.56
N GLU A 193 -5.04 -19.74 -3.21
CA GLU A 193 -5.44 -21.02 -2.59
C GLU A 193 -6.07 -20.82 -1.20
N GLU A 194 -5.52 -19.92 -0.37
CA GLU A 194 -6.11 -19.58 0.94
C GLU A 194 -7.46 -18.87 0.81
N ILE A 195 -7.59 -17.91 -0.13
CA ILE A 195 -8.85 -17.23 -0.44
C ILE A 195 -9.90 -18.23 -0.90
N GLN A 196 -9.53 -19.21 -1.72
CA GLN A 196 -10.46 -20.24 -2.20
C GLN A 196 -10.94 -21.15 -1.06
N ILE A 197 -10.04 -21.57 -0.15
CA ILE A 197 -10.41 -22.32 1.06
C ILE A 197 -11.38 -21.51 1.96
N ARG A 198 -11.14 -20.20 2.12
CA ARG A 198 -12.06 -19.30 2.85
C ARG A 198 -13.42 -19.18 2.15
N PHE A 199 -13.44 -19.14 0.82
CA PHE A 199 -14.67 -19.04 0.02
C PHE A 199 -15.51 -20.32 0.10
N ASP A 200 -14.91 -21.50 -0.07
CA ASP A 200 -15.58 -22.79 0.07
C ASP A 200 -16.18 -22.97 1.48
N ARG A 201 -15.47 -22.52 2.52
CA ARG A 201 -15.98 -22.50 3.89
C ARG A 201 -17.18 -21.55 4.05
N SER A 202 -17.13 -20.37 3.42
CA SER A 202 -18.27 -19.43 3.41
C SER A 202 -19.49 -20.00 2.69
N ILE A 203 -19.30 -20.80 1.64
CA ILE A 203 -20.38 -21.56 0.98
C ILE A 203 -21.01 -22.56 1.96
N GLN A 204 -20.20 -23.37 2.66
CA GLN A 204 -20.71 -24.34 3.64
C GLN A 204 -21.46 -23.68 4.80
N ASP A 205 -20.95 -22.57 5.34
CA ASP A 205 -21.65 -21.81 6.40
C ASP A 205 -22.95 -21.18 5.88
N ARG A 206 -23.01 -20.74 4.62
CA ARG A 206 -24.23 -20.25 3.97
C ARG A 206 -25.27 -21.36 3.77
N GLU A 207 -24.86 -22.55 3.34
CA GLU A 207 -25.74 -23.72 3.19
C GLU A 207 -26.31 -24.18 4.53
N LYS A 208 -25.48 -24.18 5.59
CA LYS A 208 -25.89 -24.47 6.96
C LYS A 208 -26.91 -23.44 7.48
N LEU A 209 -26.67 -22.15 7.27
CA LEU A 209 -27.62 -21.09 7.60
C LEU A 209 -28.93 -21.23 6.82
N GLN A 210 -28.87 -21.62 5.53
CA GLN A 210 -30.05 -21.86 4.70
C GLN A 210 -30.89 -23.06 5.22
N SER A 211 -30.25 -24.12 5.71
CA SER A 211 -30.94 -25.22 6.42
C SER A 211 -31.61 -24.73 7.69
N GLN A 212 -30.89 -23.98 8.55
CA GLN A 212 -31.45 -23.45 9.80
C GLN A 212 -32.62 -22.49 9.57
N LEU A 213 -32.60 -21.71 8.48
CA LEU A 213 -33.69 -20.83 8.08
C LEU A 213 -34.91 -21.64 7.63
N SER A 214 -34.72 -22.73 6.88
CA SER A 214 -35.79 -23.67 6.52
C SER A 214 -36.40 -24.35 7.74
N ASP A 215 -35.59 -24.78 8.71
CA ASP A 215 -36.05 -25.38 9.97
C ASP A 215 -36.87 -24.37 10.79
N LEU A 216 -36.43 -23.11 10.84
CA LEU A 216 -37.13 -22.03 11.55
C LEU A 216 -38.44 -21.63 10.84
N GLN A 217 -38.50 -21.70 9.50
CA GLN A 217 -39.74 -21.50 8.74
C GLN A 217 -40.76 -22.62 9.04
N ALA A 218 -40.33 -23.88 9.07
CA ALA A 218 -41.20 -25.00 9.45
C ALA A 218 -41.70 -24.89 10.92
N GLN A 219 -40.86 -24.40 11.83
CA GLN A 219 -41.28 -24.09 13.21
C GLN A 219 -42.28 -22.92 13.26
N LEU A 220 -42.10 -21.89 12.44
CA LEU A 220 -43.04 -20.77 12.35
C LEU A 220 -44.41 -21.24 11.84
N GLU A 221 -44.44 -22.03 10.76
CA GLU A 221 -45.68 -22.60 10.21
C GLU A 221 -46.41 -23.49 11.23
N LEU A 222 -45.68 -24.30 11.99
CA LEU A 222 -46.23 -25.07 13.12
C LEU A 222 -46.84 -24.16 14.20
N VAL A 223 -46.15 -23.07 14.56
CA VAL A 223 -46.64 -22.08 15.54
C VAL A 223 -47.86 -21.31 15.01
N GLU A 224 -47.94 -21.00 13.72
CA GLU A 224 -49.13 -20.39 13.12
C GLU A 224 -50.32 -21.37 13.03
N GLY A 225 -50.06 -22.66 12.80
CA GLY A 225 -51.05 -23.73 12.93
C GLY A 225 -51.61 -23.83 14.35
N VAL A 226 -50.73 -23.85 15.36
CA VAL A 226 -51.12 -23.85 16.78
C VAL A 226 -51.85 -22.56 17.17
N ARG A 227 -51.41 -21.39 16.69
CA ARG A 227 -52.13 -20.11 16.88
C ARG A 227 -53.54 -20.17 16.30
N SER A 228 -53.71 -20.78 15.13
CA SER A 228 -55.01 -20.94 14.47
C SER A 228 -55.93 -21.89 15.25
N GLN A 229 -55.39 -22.97 15.83
CA GLN A 229 -56.14 -23.84 16.75
C GLN A 229 -56.57 -23.09 18.02
N PHE A 230 -55.67 -22.30 18.63
CA PHE A 230 -56.01 -21.46 19.78
C PHE A 230 -57.09 -20.42 19.46
N ILE A 231 -57.07 -19.82 18.26
CA ILE A 231 -58.14 -18.89 17.83
C ILE A 231 -59.49 -19.61 17.71
N SER A 232 -59.53 -20.84 17.17
CA SER A 232 -60.74 -21.66 17.14
C SER A 232 -61.26 -21.95 18.55
N GLN A 233 -60.41 -22.51 19.42
CA GLN A 233 -60.76 -22.82 20.81
C GLN A 233 -61.19 -21.58 21.61
N PHE A 234 -60.58 -20.42 21.35
CA PHE A 234 -60.99 -19.17 22.00
C PHE A 234 -62.36 -18.69 21.51
N SER A 235 -62.71 -18.90 20.24
CA SER A 235 -64.05 -18.59 19.71
C SER A 235 -65.14 -19.56 20.22
N GLU A 236 -64.79 -20.84 20.39
CA GLU A 236 -65.63 -21.85 21.05
C GLU A 236 -65.86 -21.46 22.51
N MET A 237 -64.80 -21.19 23.26
CA MET A 237 -64.85 -20.76 24.67
C MET A 237 -65.58 -19.41 24.86
N GLN A 238 -65.49 -18.47 23.91
CA GLN A 238 -66.32 -17.26 23.92
C GLN A 238 -67.81 -17.57 23.74
N THR A 239 -68.14 -18.54 22.89
CA THR A 239 -69.52 -19.01 22.67
C THR A 239 -70.06 -19.72 23.91
N GLU A 240 -69.26 -20.60 24.53
CA GLU A 240 -69.58 -21.23 25.82
C GLU A 240 -69.74 -20.20 26.93
N LEU A 241 -68.89 -19.17 27.00
CA LEU A 241 -68.99 -18.10 27.98
C LEU A 241 -70.28 -17.26 27.82
N GLU A 242 -70.71 -16.99 26.59
CA GLU A 242 -71.97 -16.26 26.38
C GLU A 242 -73.20 -17.13 26.70
N ASN A 243 -73.15 -18.43 26.37
CA ASN A 243 -74.15 -19.40 26.84
C ASN A 243 -74.17 -19.47 28.39
N ALA A 244 -73.01 -19.53 29.04
CA ALA A 244 -72.89 -19.53 30.50
C ALA A 244 -73.38 -18.21 31.15
N LYS A 245 -73.33 -17.07 30.45
CA LYS A 245 -74.00 -15.83 30.89
C LYS A 245 -75.52 -15.90 30.76
N VAL A 246 -76.05 -16.59 29.75
CA VAL A 246 -77.49 -16.86 29.62
C VAL A 246 -77.95 -17.80 30.73
N ASP A 247 -77.24 -18.90 30.96
CA ASP A 247 -77.48 -19.81 32.09
C ASP A 247 -77.30 -19.09 33.44
N GLY A 248 -76.32 -18.20 33.57
CA GLY A 248 -76.15 -17.35 34.76
C GLY A 248 -77.35 -16.44 35.02
N LYS A 249 -77.99 -15.89 33.97
CA LYS A 249 -79.25 -15.14 34.09
C LYS A 249 -80.42 -16.04 34.50
N ILE A 250 -80.51 -17.25 33.92
CA ILE A 250 -81.54 -18.26 34.26
C ILE A 250 -81.38 -18.71 35.72
N ILE A 251 -80.16 -19.03 36.15
CA ILE A 251 -79.80 -19.40 37.52
C ILE A 251 -80.12 -18.25 38.46
N ASN A 252 -79.78 -17.00 38.14
CA ASN A 252 -80.13 -15.86 38.99
C ASN A 252 -81.65 -15.67 39.15
N PHE A 253 -82.43 -15.90 38.08
CA PHE A 253 -83.90 -15.90 38.14
C PHE A 253 -84.47 -17.07 38.97
N GLN A 254 -83.90 -18.27 38.82
CA GLN A 254 -84.20 -19.41 39.70
C GLN A 254 -83.78 -19.15 41.16
N LEU A 255 -82.71 -18.38 41.37
CA LEU A 255 -82.18 -18.02 42.68
C LEU A 255 -83.02 -16.92 43.34
N GLU A 256 -83.62 -15.99 42.59
CA GLU A 256 -84.71 -15.13 43.07
C GLU A 256 -85.91 -15.95 43.56
N ILE A 257 -86.37 -16.92 42.75
CA ILE A 257 -87.49 -17.82 43.11
C ILE A 257 -87.12 -18.64 44.35
N THR A 258 -85.87 -19.10 44.44
CA THR A 258 -85.36 -19.88 45.58
C THR A 258 -85.11 -19.00 46.80
N GLN A 259 -84.74 -17.73 46.66
CA GLN A 259 -84.72 -16.75 47.76
C GLN A 259 -86.15 -16.45 48.25
N LYS A 260 -87.14 -16.35 47.37
CA LYS A 260 -88.56 -16.21 47.75
C LYS A 260 -89.04 -17.44 48.54
N LYS A 261 -88.65 -18.66 48.13
CA LYS A 261 -88.83 -19.89 48.92
C LYS A 261 -88.06 -19.86 50.25
N TYR A 262 -86.79 -19.44 50.25
CA TYR A 262 -85.95 -19.36 51.45
C TYR A 262 -86.47 -18.33 52.46
N ARG A 263 -87.03 -17.19 52.03
CA ARG A 263 -87.71 -16.23 52.95
C ARG A 263 -88.92 -16.89 53.63
N LYS A 264 -89.70 -17.68 52.89
CA LYS A 264 -90.82 -18.47 53.45
C LYS A 264 -90.33 -19.56 54.41
N ASN A 265 -89.26 -20.28 54.06
CA ASN A 265 -88.68 -21.31 54.92
C ASN A 265 -87.95 -20.71 56.14
N LYS A 266 -87.30 -19.54 56.03
CA LYS A 266 -86.71 -18.82 57.18
C LYS A 266 -87.79 -18.30 58.13
N SER A 267 -88.97 -17.93 57.62
CA SER A 267 -90.16 -17.68 58.47
C SER A 267 -90.69 -18.94 59.18
N GLN A 268 -90.29 -20.15 58.77
CA GLN A 268 -90.54 -21.39 59.50
C GLN A 268 -89.35 -21.73 60.41
N LEU A 269 -88.12 -21.49 59.97
CA LEU A 269 -86.90 -21.68 60.76
C LEU A 269 -86.92 -20.80 62.01
N LEU A 270 -87.34 -19.53 61.93
CA LEU A 270 -87.51 -18.65 63.10
C LEU A 270 -88.55 -19.15 64.12
N LYS A 271 -89.39 -20.13 63.76
CA LYS A 271 -90.30 -20.81 64.69
C LYS A 271 -89.63 -22.04 65.33
N LEU A 272 -88.73 -22.71 64.62
CA LEU A 272 -87.90 -23.80 65.13
C LEU A 272 -86.71 -23.32 65.95
N GLU A 273 -86.09 -22.19 65.60
CA GLU A 273 -85.00 -21.56 66.34
C GLU A 273 -85.48 -21.21 67.76
N ARG A 274 -86.70 -20.66 67.90
CA ARG A 274 -87.38 -20.47 69.19
C ARG A 274 -87.72 -21.76 69.95
N GLN A 275 -87.68 -22.92 69.29
CA GLN A 275 -87.82 -24.24 69.95
C GLN A 275 -86.47 -24.87 70.30
N LEU A 276 -85.39 -24.47 69.61
CA LEU A 276 -84.02 -24.96 69.82
C LEU A 276 -83.23 -24.10 70.83
N GLU A 277 -83.51 -22.80 70.90
CA GLU A 277 -82.90 -21.88 71.86
C GLU A 277 -83.22 -22.30 73.31
N ALA A 278 -84.44 -22.80 73.54
CA ALA A 278 -84.87 -23.46 74.77
C ALA A 278 -84.15 -24.80 75.10
N VAL A 279 -83.37 -25.35 74.17
CA VAL A 279 -82.53 -26.56 74.36
C VAL A 279 -81.05 -26.18 74.51
N ILE A 280 -80.64 -25.00 74.04
CA ILE A 280 -79.27 -24.49 74.21
C ILE A 280 -79.02 -24.04 75.66
N GLU A 281 -80.05 -23.54 76.36
CA GLU A 281 -79.99 -23.28 77.80
C GLU A 281 -79.66 -24.56 78.61
N GLU A 282 -80.12 -25.74 78.18
CA GLU A 282 -79.76 -27.02 78.83
C GLU A 282 -78.29 -27.40 78.59
N ARG A 283 -77.70 -27.04 77.44
CA ARG A 283 -76.32 -27.42 77.10
C ARG A 283 -75.25 -26.54 77.75
N GLN A 284 -75.49 -25.25 78.01
CA GLN A 284 -74.47 -24.35 78.57
C GLN A 284 -73.92 -24.82 79.95
N VAL A 285 -74.67 -25.67 80.66
CA VAL A 285 -74.25 -26.33 81.90
C VAL A 285 -73.08 -27.31 81.70
N LEU A 286 -72.93 -27.89 80.49
CA LEU A 286 -71.99 -28.98 80.21
C LEU A 286 -70.58 -28.51 79.81
N ASP A 287 -70.47 -27.53 78.90
CA ASP A 287 -69.18 -27.10 78.35
C ASP A 287 -68.29 -26.38 79.40
N CYS A 288 -68.86 -25.96 80.53
CA CYS A 288 -68.11 -25.44 81.69
C CYS A 288 -67.17 -26.47 82.34
N GLN A 289 -67.34 -27.77 82.07
CA GLN A 289 -66.49 -28.84 82.62
C GLN A 289 -65.28 -29.17 81.73
N VAL A 290 -65.33 -28.87 80.42
CA VAL A 290 -64.23 -29.18 79.49
C VAL A 290 -63.11 -28.13 79.58
N LEU A 291 -63.44 -26.90 79.97
CA LEU A 291 -62.46 -25.84 80.25
C LEU A 291 -61.66 -26.06 81.56
N GLU A 292 -61.90 -27.16 82.30
CA GLU A 292 -61.04 -27.58 83.42
C GLU A 292 -59.77 -28.30 82.92
N LEU A 293 -59.04 -27.58 82.06
CA LEU A 293 -57.57 -27.58 81.98
C LEU A 293 -56.94 -28.97 81.76
N GLU A 294 -56.59 -29.41 80.54
CA GLU A 294 -55.81 -28.67 79.51
C GLU A 294 -54.59 -27.88 80.05
N GLY A 295 -54.29 -27.92 81.36
CA GLY A 295 -53.26 -27.10 82.01
C GLY A 295 -52.01 -27.87 82.48
N GLU A 296 -52.12 -29.17 82.78
CA GLU A 296 -51.01 -29.92 83.41
C GLU A 296 -50.10 -30.66 82.40
N LEU A 297 -50.61 -30.98 81.20
CA LEU A 297 -49.87 -31.78 80.20
C LEU A 297 -48.62 -31.07 79.64
N ALA A 298 -48.52 -29.75 79.82
CA ALA A 298 -47.36 -28.95 79.43
C ALA A 298 -46.05 -29.32 80.16
N SER A 299 -46.12 -30.09 81.24
CA SER A 299 -44.97 -30.53 82.05
C SER A 299 -44.09 -31.61 81.40
N ALA A 300 -44.66 -32.47 80.55
CA ALA A 300 -44.11 -33.81 80.29
C ALA A 300 -43.01 -33.93 79.21
N SER A 301 -42.63 -32.85 78.52
CA SER A 301 -41.63 -32.91 77.43
C SER A 301 -40.22 -32.46 77.83
N GLN A 302 -40.05 -31.78 78.97
CA GLN A 302 -38.78 -31.17 79.36
C GLN A 302 -37.75 -32.18 79.91
N GLU A 303 -38.20 -33.34 80.42
CA GLU A 303 -37.35 -34.37 81.04
C GLU A 303 -36.35 -35.02 80.07
N ARG A 304 -36.69 -35.14 78.78
CA ARG A 304 -35.88 -35.96 77.84
C ARG A 304 -34.52 -35.35 77.47
N SER A 305 -34.27 -34.08 77.83
CA SER A 305 -32.99 -33.41 77.62
C SER A 305 -31.93 -33.74 78.68
N GLN A 306 -32.32 -34.37 79.81
CA GLN A 306 -31.43 -34.67 80.95
C GLN A 306 -31.17 -36.17 81.15
N LEU A 307 -31.11 -36.91 80.04
CA LEU A 307 -30.33 -38.15 79.91
C LEU A 307 -29.01 -37.83 79.17
N ASN A 308 -28.24 -36.86 79.65
CA ASN A 308 -27.23 -37.06 80.69
C ASN A 308 -26.26 -38.19 80.27
N SER A 309 -25.18 -37.89 79.54
CA SER A 309 -23.90 -37.40 80.10
C SER A 309 -23.34 -38.23 81.26
N GLN A 310 -23.61 -39.53 81.26
CA GLN A 310 -22.98 -40.53 82.14
C GLN A 310 -21.92 -41.33 81.38
N LEU A 311 -20.84 -41.73 82.07
CA LEU A 311 -19.73 -42.56 81.58
C LEU A 311 -19.06 -41.95 80.32
N SER A 312 -18.28 -40.88 80.44
CA SER A 312 -17.09 -40.73 81.30
C SER A 312 -16.05 -41.83 81.07
N SER A 313 -15.11 -41.56 80.15
CA SER A 313 -13.67 -41.74 80.37
C SER A 313 -13.23 -42.93 81.25
N SER A 314 -13.49 -44.16 80.81
CA SER A 314 -12.79 -45.37 81.24
C SER A 314 -12.86 -46.39 80.10
N GLN A 315 -11.75 -46.75 79.47
CA GLN A 315 -10.72 -47.64 80.00
C GLN A 315 -11.20 -49.10 80.02
N TYR A 316 -11.10 -49.77 78.87
CA TYR A 316 -10.94 -51.23 78.83
C TYR A 316 -10.34 -51.70 77.50
N LEU A 317 -9.50 -52.74 77.59
CA LEU A 317 -9.01 -53.61 76.50
C LEU A 317 -8.14 -52.94 75.42
N LEU A 318 -6.84 -53.23 75.43
CA LEU A 318 -6.17 -54.38 74.77
C LEU A 318 -5.99 -54.14 73.26
N ASP A 319 -4.77 -54.15 72.70
CA ASP A 319 -3.57 -54.90 73.11
C ASP A 319 -3.77 -56.43 73.06
N SER A 320 -4.44 -56.89 71.99
CA SER A 320 -4.01 -58.11 71.31
C SER A 320 -2.94 -57.66 70.31
N ALA A 321 -1.65 -57.96 70.52
CA ALA A 321 -1.06 -59.30 70.44
C ALA A 321 -1.41 -59.97 69.10
N GLN A 322 -0.46 -60.30 68.21
CA GLN A 322 0.99 -60.36 68.37
C GLN A 322 1.51 -61.44 69.34
N GLY A 323 0.71 -62.50 69.51
CA GLY A 323 1.23 -63.85 69.31
C GLY A 323 0.97 -64.30 67.85
N GLU A 324 1.63 -65.32 67.31
CA GLU A 324 2.67 -66.16 67.92
C GLU A 324 4.04 -65.45 68.04
N ARG A 325 4.92 -65.79 68.99
CA ARG A 325 4.78 -66.60 70.22
C ARG A 325 4.29 -68.04 70.02
N ASP A 326 5.09 -69.02 69.59
CA ASP A 326 6.55 -69.09 69.38
C ASP A 326 6.91 -70.47 68.78
N GLN A 327 7.87 -70.56 67.85
CA GLN A 327 8.65 -71.80 67.62
C GLN A 327 10.00 -71.46 66.95
N ILE A 328 11.06 -71.12 67.70
CA ILE A 328 11.94 -72.01 68.51
C ILE A 328 12.73 -72.96 67.59
N ASN A 329 13.92 -72.56 67.14
CA ASN A 329 15.24 -72.76 67.79
C ASN A 329 15.74 -74.23 67.86
N TYR A 330 16.62 -74.62 66.92
CA TYR A 330 17.59 -75.73 67.07
C TYR A 330 18.73 -75.67 66.00
N VAL A 331 20.09 -75.72 66.17
CA VAL A 331 21.13 -75.31 67.20
C VAL A 331 22.58 -75.94 66.85
N LEU A 332 23.80 -75.35 67.20
CA LEU A 332 25.29 -75.88 67.26
C LEU A 332 26.34 -75.91 66.02
N SER A 333 27.77 -76.06 65.97
CA SER A 333 29.14 -76.02 66.81
C SER A 333 30.64 -76.09 66.09
N GLU A 334 31.91 -76.24 66.72
CA GLU A 334 33.39 -75.95 66.26
C GLU A 334 34.77 -76.68 66.87
N LEU A 335 36.12 -76.57 66.38
CA LEU A 335 37.59 -76.79 67.02
C LEU A 335 39.02 -77.01 66.17
N GLN A 336 40.36 -76.89 66.65
CA GLN A 336 41.78 -77.04 65.92
C GLN A 336 43.31 -77.21 66.65
N LEU A 337 44.50 -77.60 65.97
CA LEU A 337 46.07 -77.26 66.04
C LEU A 337 47.44 -78.09 66.58
N GLN A 338 48.75 -77.81 66.08
CA GLN A 338 50.29 -77.99 66.53
C GLN A 338 51.33 -79.24 66.21
N LEU A 339 52.74 -79.47 66.34
CA LEU A 339 54.26 -78.93 66.32
C LEU A 339 55.44 -80.10 66.40
N GLU A 340 56.86 -80.23 66.47
CA GLU A 340 58.34 -79.66 66.38
C GLU A 340 59.55 -80.83 66.42
N SER A 341 60.97 -80.96 66.47
CA SER A 341 62.46 -80.42 66.26
C SER A 341 63.68 -81.57 66.37
N VAL A 342 65.11 -81.72 66.50
CA VAL A 342 66.60 -81.20 66.84
C VAL A 342 67.83 -82.31 66.51
N ASP A 343 69.26 -82.48 66.58
CA ASP A 343 70.79 -81.97 66.57
C ASP A 343 71.95 -83.18 66.68
N ARG A 344 73.38 -83.40 66.65
CA ARG A 344 74.90 -82.94 66.48
C ARG A 344 76.04 -84.14 66.29
N ASP A 345 77.46 -84.33 66.34
CA ASP A 345 78.97 -83.83 66.51
C ASP A 345 80.16 -84.97 66.17
N LYS A 346 81.58 -85.18 66.27
CA LYS A 346 83.09 -84.68 66.50
C LYS A 346 84.30 -85.84 66.38
N VAL A 347 85.73 -86.00 66.43
CA VAL A 347 87.24 -85.45 66.30
C VAL A 347 88.54 -86.51 66.38
N GLN A 348 89.91 -86.28 66.03
CA GLN A 348 91.34 -86.86 66.53
C GLN A 348 92.68 -87.25 65.60
N LEU A 349 94.06 -87.22 66.00
CA LEU A 349 95.42 -87.73 65.29
C LEU A 349 96.95 -87.68 65.96
N ASN A 350 98.12 -88.41 65.58
CA ASN A 350 99.69 -88.27 65.96
C ASN A 350 100.93 -89.22 65.35
N TYR A 351 102.34 -89.00 65.40
CA TYR A 351 103.61 -89.96 65.14
C TYR A 351 105.23 -89.72 65.52
N GLU A 352 106.39 -90.27 64.88
CA GLU A 352 107.87 -90.66 65.39
C GLU A 352 109.38 -90.28 64.72
N LEU A 353 110.56 -91.11 64.69
CA LEU A 353 112.10 -90.75 64.89
C LEU A 353 113.53 -91.02 64.02
N SER A 354 114.61 -91.92 64.29
CA SER A 354 116.20 -91.71 64.37
C SER A 354 117.47 -92.36 63.49
N GLU A 355 118.83 -92.46 63.94
CA GLU A 355 120.31 -92.71 63.40
C GLU A 355 121.01 -91.56 62.61
N LEU A 356 120.19 -90.65 62.15
CA LEU A 356 120.45 -89.62 61.16
C LEU A 356 121.48 -88.52 61.53
N GLN A 357 122.13 -88.56 62.69
CA GLN A 357 122.81 -87.38 63.27
C GLN A 357 124.07 -86.89 62.53
N ASN A 358 124.86 -87.74 61.87
CA ASN A 358 126.01 -87.25 61.10
C ASN A 358 125.65 -86.88 59.65
N GLN A 359 124.61 -87.51 59.08
CA GLN A 359 123.93 -87.00 57.89
C GLN A 359 123.37 -85.59 58.17
N SER A 360 122.77 -85.38 59.36
CA SER A 360 122.22 -84.09 59.82
C SER A 360 123.23 -82.93 59.81
N ASN A 361 124.55 -83.18 59.82
CA ASN A 361 125.57 -82.13 59.74
C ASN A 361 125.87 -81.67 58.32
N ILE A 362 125.92 -82.58 57.33
CA ILE A 362 126.04 -82.20 55.91
C ILE A 362 124.70 -81.66 55.42
N PHE A 363 123.60 -82.35 55.76
CA PHE A 363 122.25 -81.82 55.61
C PHE A 363 122.03 -80.54 56.42
N SER A 364 122.85 -80.17 57.43
CA SER A 364 122.73 -78.85 58.05
C SER A 364 123.09 -77.76 57.05
N GLN A 365 124.22 -77.89 56.35
CA GLN A 365 124.65 -76.86 55.40
C GLN A 365 123.73 -76.77 54.18
N GLU A 366 123.23 -77.90 53.68
CA GLU A 366 122.20 -77.92 52.62
C GLU A 366 120.85 -77.36 53.13
N ARG A 367 120.41 -77.75 54.34
CA ARG A 367 119.21 -77.19 54.99
C ARG A 367 119.33 -75.70 55.22
N ASP A 368 120.50 -75.18 55.59
CA ASP A 368 120.68 -73.78 55.90
C ASP A 368 120.70 -72.93 54.61
N GLN A 369 121.14 -73.48 53.46
CA GLN A 369 120.90 -72.89 52.14
C GLN A 369 119.42 -73.00 51.71
N LEU A 370 118.79 -74.16 51.89
CA LEU A 370 117.36 -74.36 51.58
C LEU A 370 116.44 -73.49 52.45
N LEU A 371 116.80 -73.23 53.70
CA LEU A 371 116.08 -72.31 54.60
C LEU A 371 116.15 -70.87 54.08
N SER A 372 117.26 -70.45 53.46
CA SER A 372 117.34 -69.15 52.78
C SER A 372 116.36 -69.10 51.59
N GLN A 373 116.32 -70.14 50.76
CA GLN A 373 115.39 -70.22 49.62
C GLN A 373 113.92 -70.31 50.05
N VAL A 374 113.63 -71.08 51.11
CA VAL A 374 112.28 -71.17 51.70
C VAL A 374 111.88 -69.83 52.33
N SER A 375 112.80 -69.10 52.98
CA SER A 375 112.51 -67.75 53.49
C SER A 375 112.19 -66.78 52.36
N GLU A 376 112.94 -66.82 51.25
CA GLU A 376 112.76 -65.95 50.10
C GLU A 376 111.43 -66.24 49.37
N LEU A 377 111.10 -67.53 49.19
CA LEU A 377 109.80 -67.98 48.68
C LEU A 377 108.64 -67.65 49.64
N GLN A 378 108.87 -67.69 50.96
CA GLN A 378 107.84 -67.31 51.94
C GLN A 378 107.51 -65.82 51.85
N THR A 379 108.49 -64.94 51.61
CA THR A 379 108.20 -63.53 51.26
C THR A 379 107.36 -63.42 49.98
N GLN A 380 107.74 -64.12 48.90
CA GLN A 380 106.98 -64.09 47.64
C GLN A 380 105.54 -64.61 47.79
N ILE A 381 105.30 -65.59 48.67
CA ILE A 381 103.96 -66.07 49.02
C ILE A 381 103.19 -65.00 49.79
N ASN A 382 103.80 -64.39 50.81
CA ASN A 382 103.16 -63.33 51.61
C ASN A 382 102.81 -62.09 50.75
N ASP A 383 103.70 -61.70 49.84
CA ASP A 383 103.48 -60.61 48.89
C ASP A 383 102.35 -60.97 47.92
N GLY A 384 102.32 -62.20 47.40
CA GLY A 384 101.22 -62.71 46.56
C GLY A 384 99.88 -62.84 47.28
N GLU A 385 99.87 -63.12 48.58
CA GLU A 385 98.66 -63.08 49.42
C GLU A 385 98.19 -61.64 49.68
N SER A 386 99.12 -60.69 49.83
CA SER A 386 98.82 -59.26 49.89
C SER A 386 98.17 -58.77 48.60
N ASP A 387 98.80 -59.01 47.44
CA ASP A 387 98.27 -58.67 46.11
C ASP A 387 96.89 -59.30 45.88
N ARG A 388 96.73 -60.58 46.24
CA ARG A 388 95.43 -61.28 46.18
C ARG A 388 94.37 -60.58 47.03
N SER A 389 94.71 -60.14 48.24
CA SER A 389 93.76 -59.44 49.12
C SER A 389 93.33 -58.09 48.52
N GLN A 390 94.27 -57.36 47.91
CA GLN A 390 94.01 -56.07 47.26
C GLN A 390 93.14 -56.24 46.00
N ILE A 391 93.43 -57.23 45.16
CA ILE A 391 92.61 -57.59 43.99
C ILE A 391 91.20 -58.02 44.43
N GLN A 392 91.06 -58.79 45.52
CA GLN A 392 89.76 -59.23 46.01
C GLN A 392 88.95 -58.07 46.63
N SER A 393 89.60 -57.05 47.18
CA SER A 393 88.95 -55.78 47.57
C SER A 393 88.45 -55.02 46.34
N GLN A 394 89.29 -54.83 45.32
CA GLN A 394 88.91 -54.14 44.07
C GLN A 394 87.78 -54.88 43.33
N LEU A 395 87.79 -56.21 43.32
CA LEU A 395 86.70 -57.01 42.74
C LEU A 395 85.37 -56.77 43.46
N SER A 396 85.41 -56.64 44.79
CA SER A 396 84.22 -56.35 45.61
C SER A 396 83.69 -54.93 45.36
N GLU A 397 84.58 -53.95 45.19
CA GLU A 397 84.22 -52.57 44.85
C GLU A 397 83.58 -52.47 43.46
N VAL A 398 84.19 -53.10 42.45
CA VAL A 398 83.63 -53.15 41.09
C VAL A 398 82.29 -53.90 41.04
N GLN A 399 82.10 -54.94 41.86
CA GLN A 399 80.80 -55.62 42.01
C GLN A 399 79.73 -54.69 42.61
N ALA A 400 80.07 -53.88 43.62
CA ALA A 400 79.15 -52.91 44.20
C ALA A 400 78.80 -51.78 43.22
N GLN A 401 79.77 -51.30 42.43
CA GLN A 401 79.53 -50.34 41.36
C GLN A 401 78.64 -50.93 40.25
N LEU A 402 78.82 -52.20 39.88
CA LEU A 402 77.99 -52.90 38.89
C LEU A 402 76.54 -53.05 39.37
N GLU A 403 76.30 -53.41 40.63
CA GLU A 403 74.94 -53.46 41.19
C GLU A 403 74.31 -52.07 41.31
N THR A 404 75.10 -51.02 41.61
CA THR A 404 74.60 -49.63 41.60
C THR A 404 74.14 -49.23 40.19
N ALA A 405 74.96 -49.48 39.16
CA ALA A 405 74.61 -49.20 37.77
C ALA A 405 73.44 -50.07 37.25
N ARG A 406 73.26 -51.30 37.77
CA ARG A 406 72.06 -52.12 37.52
C ARG A 406 70.82 -51.51 38.16
N GLY A 407 70.93 -51.00 39.38
CA GLY A 407 69.87 -50.25 40.07
C GLY A 407 69.43 -49.03 39.25
N GLU A 408 70.38 -48.16 38.90
CA GLU A 408 70.15 -46.98 38.04
C GLU A 408 69.53 -47.37 36.69
N GLY A 409 70.06 -48.40 36.03
CA GLY A 409 69.50 -48.92 34.78
C GLY A 409 68.06 -49.41 34.93
N SER A 410 67.72 -50.10 36.03
CA SER A 410 66.35 -50.54 36.31
C SER A 410 65.41 -49.37 36.62
N GLN A 411 65.91 -48.32 37.27
CA GLN A 411 65.15 -47.11 37.56
C GLN A 411 64.87 -46.28 36.29
N ILE A 412 65.85 -46.17 35.39
CA ILE A 412 65.68 -45.58 34.06
C ILE A 412 64.70 -46.42 33.21
N GLN A 413 64.78 -47.76 33.26
CA GLN A 413 63.83 -48.65 32.59
C GLN A 413 62.39 -48.42 33.09
N SER A 414 62.22 -48.25 34.41
CA SER A 414 60.92 -47.90 35.02
C SER A 414 60.41 -46.55 34.52
N GLN A 415 61.23 -45.49 34.61
CA GLN A 415 60.88 -44.15 34.14
C GLN A 415 60.55 -44.11 32.64
N LEU A 416 61.28 -44.88 31.81
CA LEU A 416 60.98 -45.01 30.38
C LEU A 416 59.60 -45.64 30.15
N SER A 417 59.27 -46.71 30.88
CA SER A 417 57.95 -47.36 30.78
C SER A 417 56.81 -46.47 31.28
N GLU A 418 57.06 -45.67 32.31
CA GLU A 418 56.12 -44.68 32.83
C GLU A 418 55.88 -43.56 31.81
N VAL A 419 56.94 -42.99 31.22
CA VAL A 419 56.84 -41.98 30.16
C VAL A 419 56.18 -42.53 28.90
N GLN A 420 56.42 -43.79 28.52
CA GLN A 420 55.69 -44.43 27.41
C GLN A 420 54.19 -44.58 27.72
N THR A 421 53.82 -44.88 28.96
CA THR A 421 52.42 -44.98 29.41
C THR A 421 51.76 -43.59 29.44
N GLN A 422 52.49 -42.56 29.89
CA GLN A 422 52.05 -41.16 29.83
C GLN A 422 51.89 -40.67 28.37
N LEU A 423 52.76 -41.10 27.45
CA LEU A 423 52.65 -40.77 26.02
C LEU A 423 51.43 -41.45 25.38
N GLN A 424 51.20 -42.74 25.66
CA GLN A 424 50.01 -43.45 25.16
C GLN A 424 48.69 -42.86 25.70
N THR A 425 48.67 -42.44 26.97
CA THR A 425 47.48 -41.76 27.53
C THR A 425 47.32 -40.35 26.97
N ALA A 426 48.41 -39.61 26.70
CA ALA A 426 48.37 -38.33 26.01
C ALA A 426 47.86 -38.45 24.56
N ASP A 427 48.29 -39.45 23.79
CA ASP A 427 47.74 -39.71 22.44
C ASP A 427 46.28 -40.18 22.51
N GLY A 428 45.89 -40.93 23.54
CA GLY A 428 44.49 -41.28 23.81
C GLY A 428 43.62 -40.03 24.04
N VAL A 429 44.05 -39.14 24.93
CA VAL A 429 43.39 -37.85 25.21
C VAL A 429 43.38 -36.94 23.98
N LYS A 430 44.47 -36.90 23.19
CA LYS A 430 44.54 -36.15 21.93
C LYS A 430 43.52 -36.67 20.92
N ASN A 431 43.43 -37.98 20.71
CA ASN A 431 42.45 -38.57 19.80
C ASN A 431 41.01 -38.32 20.28
N GLN A 432 40.77 -38.36 21.59
CA GLN A 432 39.47 -38.05 22.19
C GLN A 432 39.09 -36.56 22.01
N LEU A 433 40.03 -35.63 22.26
CA LEU A 433 39.85 -34.20 22.00
C LEU A 433 39.63 -33.93 20.51
N GLN A 434 40.35 -34.61 19.63
CA GLN A 434 40.23 -34.45 18.18
C GLN A 434 38.87 -34.95 17.67
N SER A 435 38.34 -36.04 18.25
CA SER A 435 36.95 -36.47 18.03
C SER A 435 35.93 -35.45 18.57
N GLN A 436 36.16 -34.86 19.74
CA GLN A 436 35.29 -33.82 20.31
C GLN A 436 35.29 -32.53 19.49
N VAL A 437 36.44 -32.14 18.93
CA VAL A 437 36.54 -31.00 17.99
C VAL A 437 35.70 -31.29 16.75
N SER A 438 35.87 -32.45 16.10
CA SER A 438 35.06 -32.79 14.93
C SER A 438 33.56 -32.93 15.23
N GLU A 439 33.18 -33.36 16.42
CA GLU A 439 31.76 -33.37 16.82
C GLU A 439 31.22 -31.95 17.07
N LEU A 440 32.01 -31.07 17.72
CA LEU A 440 31.66 -29.66 17.90
C LEU A 440 31.60 -28.88 16.58
N GLU A 441 32.48 -29.18 15.62
CA GLU A 441 32.44 -28.63 14.26
C GLU A 441 31.15 -29.01 13.54
N ASN A 442 30.74 -30.29 13.60
CA ASN A 442 29.45 -30.74 13.06
C ASN A 442 28.26 -30.11 13.80
N GLN A 443 28.31 -29.96 15.13
CA GLN A 443 27.26 -29.28 15.89
C GLN A 443 27.15 -27.79 15.50
N LEU A 444 28.29 -27.11 15.28
CA LEU A 444 28.34 -25.70 14.91
C LEU A 444 27.84 -25.47 13.47
N GLU A 445 28.16 -26.39 12.55
CA GLU A 445 27.59 -26.42 11.18
C GLU A 445 26.06 -26.61 11.21
N ASN A 446 25.55 -27.59 11.97
CA ASN A 446 24.11 -27.80 12.16
C ASN A 446 23.41 -26.56 12.76
N VAL A 447 24.05 -25.87 13.71
CA VAL A 447 23.54 -24.61 14.28
C VAL A 447 23.61 -23.46 13.28
N ALA A 448 24.63 -23.40 12.42
CA ALA A 448 24.73 -22.39 11.36
C ALA A 448 23.62 -22.57 10.31
N GLN A 449 23.35 -23.81 9.88
CA GLN A 449 22.24 -24.16 8.99
C GLN A 449 20.89 -23.87 9.63
N SER A 450 20.68 -24.27 10.89
CA SER A 450 19.45 -23.96 11.65
C SER A 450 19.21 -22.45 11.76
N ARG A 451 20.26 -21.66 11.99
CA ARG A 451 20.18 -20.19 12.03
C ARG A 451 19.85 -19.59 10.66
N ALA A 452 20.43 -20.13 9.58
CA ALA A 452 20.13 -19.67 8.22
C ALA A 452 18.65 -19.95 7.85
N GLN A 453 18.13 -21.13 8.20
CA GLN A 453 16.72 -21.45 8.03
C GLN A 453 15.82 -20.52 8.85
N LEU A 454 16.08 -20.37 10.15
CA LEU A 454 15.32 -19.46 11.03
C LEU A 454 15.34 -18.00 10.55
N GLN A 455 16.44 -17.56 9.91
CA GLN A 455 16.52 -16.22 9.35
C GLN A 455 15.72 -16.07 8.04
N SER A 456 15.62 -17.12 7.22
CA SER A 456 14.70 -17.16 6.06
C SER A 456 13.23 -17.18 6.49
N GLU A 457 12.91 -17.93 7.55
CA GLU A 457 11.57 -17.95 8.17
C GLU A 457 11.20 -16.59 8.77
N LEU A 458 12.15 -15.90 9.42
CA LEU A 458 11.96 -14.55 9.94
C LEU A 458 11.71 -13.51 8.83
N GLU A 459 12.47 -13.57 7.74
CA GLU A 459 12.30 -12.68 6.59
C GLU A 459 10.93 -12.89 5.92
N THR A 460 10.52 -14.15 5.76
CA THR A 460 9.19 -14.52 5.26
C THR A 460 8.08 -13.96 6.17
N ALA A 461 8.18 -14.16 7.49
CA ALA A 461 7.23 -13.62 8.45
C ALA A 461 7.23 -12.06 8.50
N HIS A 462 8.33 -11.40 8.14
CA HIS A 462 8.38 -9.96 7.98
C HIS A 462 7.68 -9.48 6.70
N GLN A 463 7.81 -10.20 5.58
CA GLN A 463 7.06 -9.93 4.35
C GLN A 463 5.56 -10.16 4.54
N GLU A 464 5.16 -11.29 5.12
CA GLU A 464 3.76 -11.59 5.47
C GLU A 464 3.15 -10.50 6.36
N ARG A 465 3.88 -10.09 7.42
CA ARG A 465 3.43 -8.99 8.31
C ARG A 465 3.29 -7.68 7.54
N ALA A 466 4.20 -7.34 6.64
CA ALA A 466 4.11 -6.12 5.83
C ALA A 466 2.91 -6.16 4.87
N GLN A 467 2.61 -7.33 4.29
CA GLN A 467 1.45 -7.49 3.42
C GLN A 467 0.12 -7.43 4.20
N ILE A 468 0.06 -8.06 5.37
CA ILE A 468 -1.09 -7.95 6.30
C ILE A 468 -1.27 -6.50 6.77
N GLN A 469 -0.18 -5.77 7.05
CA GLN A 469 -0.23 -4.34 7.40
C GLN A 469 -0.86 -3.52 6.26
N SER A 470 -0.49 -3.80 5.00
CA SER A 470 -1.05 -3.14 3.81
C SER A 470 -2.55 -3.43 3.65
N GLN A 471 -2.96 -4.70 3.72
CA GLN A 471 -4.37 -5.12 3.68
C GLN A 471 -5.19 -4.49 4.83
N LEU A 472 -4.60 -4.36 6.02
CA LEU A 472 -5.26 -3.74 7.18
C LEU A 472 -5.46 -2.24 6.98
N SER A 473 -4.50 -1.52 6.39
CA SER A 473 -4.69 -0.12 5.98
C SER A 473 -5.71 0.05 4.85
N GLU A 474 -5.78 -0.91 3.91
CA GLU A 474 -6.82 -0.91 2.87
C GLU A 474 -8.22 -1.10 3.47
N PHE A 475 -8.41 -2.10 4.35
CA PHE A 475 -9.66 -2.30 5.06
C PHE A 475 -10.04 -1.11 5.95
N GLN A 476 -9.08 -0.40 6.55
CA GLN A 476 -9.35 0.85 7.27
C GLN A 476 -9.90 1.95 6.34
N SER A 477 -9.31 2.12 5.16
CA SER A 477 -9.79 3.06 4.14
C SER A 477 -11.19 2.69 3.62
N GLN A 478 -11.44 1.39 3.37
CA GLN A 478 -12.77 0.89 3.00
C GLN A 478 -13.81 1.12 4.12
N LEU A 479 -13.45 0.90 5.39
CA LEU A 479 -14.33 1.14 6.54
C LEU A 479 -14.66 2.63 6.70
N GLN A 480 -13.66 3.51 6.58
CA GLN A 480 -13.86 4.96 6.62
C GLN A 480 -14.75 5.45 5.46
N THR A 481 -14.60 4.86 4.27
CA THR A 481 -15.48 5.12 3.12
C THR A 481 -16.92 4.66 3.40
N ALA A 482 -17.10 3.49 4.03
CA ALA A 482 -18.41 2.97 4.40
C ALA A 482 -19.11 3.81 5.48
N ASP A 483 -18.39 4.32 6.48
CA ASP A 483 -18.94 5.25 7.48
C ASP A 483 -19.27 6.63 6.88
N GLY A 484 -18.48 7.10 5.92
CA GLY A 484 -18.81 8.29 5.11
C GLY A 484 -20.12 8.13 4.34
N LEU A 485 -20.27 7.01 3.62
CA LEU A 485 -21.52 6.65 2.93
C LEU A 485 -22.70 6.47 3.89
N LYS A 486 -22.48 5.90 5.08
CA LYS A 486 -23.51 5.78 6.13
C LYS A 486 -23.98 7.15 6.61
N THR A 487 -23.07 8.08 6.85
CA THR A 487 -23.38 9.46 7.24
C THR A 487 -24.13 10.20 6.13
N GLN A 488 -23.72 10.01 4.88
CA GLN A 488 -24.41 10.57 3.72
C GLN A 488 -25.84 10.03 3.60
N LEU A 489 -26.04 8.72 3.71
CA LEU A 489 -27.36 8.09 3.72
C LEU A 489 -28.23 8.57 4.89
N GLN A 490 -27.67 8.74 6.09
CA GLN A 490 -28.40 9.31 7.23
C GLN A 490 -28.84 10.75 6.96
N SER A 491 -27.99 11.59 6.34
CA SER A 491 -28.38 12.95 5.95
C SER A 491 -29.48 12.97 4.89
N GLN A 492 -29.43 12.06 3.91
CA GLN A 492 -30.47 11.91 2.87
C GLN A 492 -31.80 11.45 3.46
N VAL A 493 -31.79 10.53 4.43
CA VAL A 493 -33.02 10.10 5.13
C VAL A 493 -33.63 11.29 5.87
N SER A 494 -32.86 12.02 6.67
CA SER A 494 -33.39 13.18 7.39
C SER A 494 -33.81 14.35 6.47
N GLU A 495 -33.22 14.50 5.29
CA GLU A 495 -33.73 15.45 4.30
C GLU A 495 -35.05 14.99 3.69
N LEU A 496 -35.19 13.70 3.33
CA LEU A 496 -36.45 13.12 2.84
C LEU A 496 -37.57 13.18 3.89
N GLU A 497 -37.25 13.00 5.18
CA GLU A 497 -38.19 13.21 6.30
C GLU A 497 -38.69 14.66 6.35
N ASN A 498 -37.79 15.64 6.25
CA ASN A 498 -38.16 17.07 6.19
C ASN A 498 -38.96 17.42 4.92
N GLN A 499 -38.60 16.87 3.76
CA GLN A 499 -39.36 17.06 2.52
C GLN A 499 -40.78 16.46 2.63
N LEU A 500 -40.94 15.31 3.27
CA LEU A 500 -42.23 14.64 3.48
C LEU A 500 -43.12 15.42 4.46
N GLU A 501 -42.55 15.98 5.53
CA GLU A 501 -43.24 16.90 6.45
C GLU A 501 -43.68 18.19 5.75
N ASN A 502 -42.81 18.82 4.95
CA ASN A 502 -43.17 19.99 4.15
C ASN A 502 -44.31 19.70 3.15
N VAL A 503 -44.34 18.52 2.53
CA VAL A 503 -45.44 18.06 1.68
C VAL A 503 -46.72 17.81 2.50
N ALA A 504 -46.62 17.28 3.72
CA ALA A 504 -47.76 17.08 4.60
C ALA A 504 -48.40 18.42 5.03
N GLN A 505 -47.58 19.42 5.37
CA GLN A 505 -48.02 20.79 5.69
C GLN A 505 -48.64 21.49 4.47
N SER A 506 -47.99 21.40 3.30
CA SER A 506 -48.53 21.95 2.04
C SER A 506 -49.90 21.35 1.70
N ARG A 507 -50.07 20.03 1.90
CA ARG A 507 -51.36 19.34 1.71
C ARG A 507 -52.43 19.84 2.71
N ALA A 508 -52.05 20.11 3.95
CA ALA A 508 -52.97 20.65 4.96
C ALA A 508 -53.42 22.09 4.62
N GLN A 509 -52.52 22.93 4.11
CA GLN A 509 -52.85 24.27 3.61
C GLN A 509 -53.83 24.20 2.43
N LEU A 510 -53.50 23.44 1.38
CA LEU A 510 -54.37 23.22 0.21
C LEU A 510 -55.74 22.66 0.59
N GLN A 511 -55.82 21.80 1.61
CA GLN A 511 -57.09 21.27 2.10
C GLN A 511 -57.94 22.35 2.82
N SER A 512 -57.31 23.30 3.50
CA SER A 512 -58.00 24.45 4.10
C SER A 512 -58.49 25.46 3.04
N GLU A 513 -57.66 25.75 2.04
CA GLU A 513 -58.03 26.58 0.88
C GLU A 513 -59.21 25.98 0.09
N LEU A 514 -59.17 24.66 -0.13
CA LEU A 514 -60.26 23.91 -0.74
C LEU A 514 -61.55 24.02 0.09
N GLU A 515 -61.49 23.87 1.42
CA GLU A 515 -62.66 24.02 2.29
C GLU A 515 -63.23 25.45 2.24
N ASN A 516 -62.39 26.48 2.15
CA ASN A 516 -62.83 27.86 2.01
C ASN A 516 -63.45 28.12 0.63
N SER A 517 -62.87 27.61 -0.46
CA SER A 517 -63.46 27.63 -1.80
C SER A 517 -64.81 26.90 -1.86
N HIS A 518 -64.99 25.85 -1.05
CA HIS A 518 -66.28 25.18 -0.87
C HIS A 518 -67.32 26.07 -0.15
N LYS A 519 -66.92 26.83 0.87
CA LYS A 519 -67.80 27.79 1.59
C LYS A 519 -68.20 28.96 0.69
N GLU A 520 -67.25 29.54 -0.06
CA GLU A 520 -67.51 30.61 -1.03
C GLU A 520 -68.49 30.14 -2.12
N ARG A 521 -68.25 28.96 -2.71
CA ARG A 521 -69.15 28.35 -3.69
C ARG A 521 -70.55 28.10 -3.13
N ALA A 522 -70.67 27.68 -1.86
CA ALA A 522 -71.97 27.52 -1.21
C ALA A 522 -72.67 28.88 -0.99
N HIS A 523 -71.93 29.94 -0.64
CA HIS A 523 -72.46 31.29 -0.53
C HIS A 523 -72.95 31.83 -1.88
N ILE A 524 -72.18 31.64 -2.95
CA ILE A 524 -72.56 32.02 -4.33
C ILE A 524 -73.83 31.27 -4.77
N TYR A 525 -73.97 29.97 -4.47
CA TYR A 525 -75.22 29.25 -4.76
C TYR A 525 -76.43 29.80 -3.97
N SER A 526 -76.23 30.25 -2.73
CA SER A 526 -77.28 30.91 -1.95
C SER A 526 -77.69 32.25 -2.58
N GLN A 527 -76.73 33.09 -2.97
CA GLN A 527 -76.98 34.36 -3.66
C GLN A 527 -77.69 34.15 -5.01
N LEU A 528 -77.29 33.13 -5.77
CA LEU A 528 -77.88 32.80 -7.06
C LEU A 528 -79.35 32.34 -6.91
N SER A 529 -79.65 31.54 -5.89
CA SER A 529 -81.03 31.18 -5.51
C SER A 529 -81.86 32.41 -5.09
N GLU A 530 -81.27 33.34 -4.34
CA GLU A 530 -81.93 34.58 -3.96
C GLU A 530 -82.23 35.48 -5.19
N PHE A 531 -81.27 35.66 -6.09
CA PHE A 531 -81.50 36.38 -7.35
C PHE A 531 -82.55 35.70 -8.25
N GLN A 532 -82.63 34.36 -8.27
CA GLN A 532 -83.71 33.64 -8.96
C GLN A 532 -85.08 33.93 -8.36
N SER A 533 -85.19 34.00 -7.03
CA SER A 533 -86.42 34.39 -6.32
C SER A 533 -86.81 35.85 -6.60
N GLN A 534 -85.84 36.76 -6.62
CA GLN A 534 -86.05 38.16 -7.00
C GLN A 534 -86.51 38.30 -8.46
N LEU A 535 -85.92 37.54 -9.39
CA LEU A 535 -86.35 37.45 -10.80
C LEU A 535 -87.79 36.94 -10.93
N GLN A 536 -88.14 35.84 -10.24
CA GLN A 536 -89.50 35.32 -10.24
C GLN A 536 -90.51 36.33 -9.69
N THR A 537 -90.12 37.09 -8.66
CA THR A 537 -90.92 38.18 -8.09
C THR A 537 -91.09 39.33 -9.09
N ALA A 538 -90.03 39.70 -9.80
CA ALA A 538 -90.06 40.74 -10.83
C ALA A 538 -90.94 40.35 -12.04
N ASP A 539 -90.88 39.10 -12.50
CA ASP A 539 -91.81 38.59 -13.52
C ASP A 539 -93.27 38.55 -13.01
N GLY A 540 -93.48 38.26 -11.72
CA GLY A 540 -94.79 38.39 -11.07
C GLY A 540 -95.34 39.82 -11.14
N VAL A 541 -94.52 40.82 -10.75
CA VAL A 541 -94.88 42.25 -10.83
C VAL A 541 -95.09 42.70 -12.27
N LYS A 542 -94.25 42.26 -13.21
CA LYS A 542 -94.40 42.52 -14.65
C LYS A 542 -95.73 42.00 -15.19
N ASN A 543 -96.13 40.78 -14.82
CA ASN A 543 -97.43 40.22 -15.21
C ASN A 543 -98.61 40.98 -14.60
N GLN A 544 -98.49 41.46 -13.35
CA GLN A 544 -99.49 42.34 -12.73
C GLN A 544 -99.60 43.68 -13.46
N LEU A 545 -98.48 44.34 -13.75
CA LEU A 545 -98.44 45.59 -14.52
C LEU A 545 -99.02 45.41 -15.92
N GLN A 546 -98.74 44.31 -16.60
CA GLN A 546 -99.29 44.01 -17.92
C GLN A 546 -100.82 43.80 -17.86
N SER A 547 -101.33 43.15 -16.81
CA SER A 547 -102.78 43.06 -16.56
C SER A 547 -103.42 44.43 -16.28
N GLN A 548 -102.74 45.31 -15.52
CA GLN A 548 -103.21 46.67 -15.25
C GLN A 548 -103.22 47.55 -16.51
N VAL A 549 -102.21 47.41 -17.39
CA VAL A 549 -102.19 48.08 -18.70
C VAL A 549 -103.41 47.65 -19.52
N SER A 550 -103.67 46.35 -19.64
CA SER A 550 -104.84 45.89 -20.41
C SER A 550 -106.19 46.21 -19.77
N GLU A 551 -106.28 46.36 -18.44
CA GLU A 551 -107.49 46.91 -17.81
C GLU A 551 -107.66 48.41 -18.11
N LEU A 552 -106.59 49.20 -18.07
CA LEU A 552 -106.60 50.61 -18.46
C LEU A 552 -106.93 50.81 -19.95
N GLU A 553 -106.43 49.94 -20.84
CA GLU A 553 -106.78 49.93 -22.27
C GLU A 553 -108.30 49.72 -22.47
N ASN A 554 -108.89 48.73 -21.77
CA ASN A 554 -110.34 48.49 -21.79
C ASN A 554 -111.14 49.68 -21.22
N GLN A 555 -110.67 50.30 -20.13
CA GLN A 555 -111.31 51.51 -19.58
C GLN A 555 -111.24 52.68 -20.57
N LEU A 556 -110.12 52.87 -21.26
CA LEU A 556 -109.92 53.93 -22.25
C LEU A 556 -110.79 53.70 -23.51
N GLU A 557 -110.94 52.45 -23.97
CA GLU A 557 -111.88 52.10 -25.05
C GLU A 557 -113.33 52.39 -24.66
N ASN A 558 -113.73 52.10 -23.42
CA ASN A 558 -115.08 52.40 -22.92
C ASN A 558 -115.32 53.92 -22.80
N VAL A 559 -114.33 54.70 -22.33
CA VAL A 559 -114.39 56.17 -22.35
C VAL A 559 -114.48 56.71 -23.78
N ALA A 560 -113.77 56.11 -24.74
CA ALA A 560 -113.88 56.48 -26.15
C ALA A 560 -115.29 56.21 -26.72
N LYS A 561 -115.91 55.07 -26.40
CA LYS A 561 -117.30 54.74 -26.75
C LYS A 561 -118.29 55.76 -26.17
N SER A 562 -118.19 56.06 -24.87
CA SER A 562 -119.02 57.08 -24.22
C SER A 562 -118.83 58.47 -24.84
N ARG A 563 -117.60 58.84 -25.22
CA ARG A 563 -117.34 60.10 -25.95
C ARG A 563 -118.01 60.13 -27.32
N THR A 564 -117.97 59.03 -28.09
CA THR A 564 -118.67 58.96 -29.38
C THR A 564 -120.20 59.01 -29.23
N GLN A 565 -120.76 58.39 -28.18
CA GLN A 565 -122.19 58.49 -27.88
C GLN A 565 -122.58 59.93 -27.54
N LEU A 566 -121.92 60.56 -26.57
CA LEU A 566 -122.16 61.95 -26.18
C LEU A 566 -122.01 62.93 -27.35
N GLN A 567 -121.10 62.65 -28.30
CA GLN A 567 -120.94 63.46 -29.50
C GLN A 567 -122.11 63.27 -30.48
N SER A 568 -122.69 62.06 -30.60
CA SER A 568 -123.93 61.86 -31.39
C SER A 568 -125.17 62.48 -30.74
N GLU A 569 -125.24 62.50 -29.41
CA GLU A 569 -126.29 63.19 -28.65
C GLU A 569 -126.16 64.73 -28.82
N LEU A 570 -124.93 65.26 -28.81
CA LEU A 570 -124.65 66.68 -29.11
C LEU A 570 -125.02 67.06 -30.55
N GLU A 571 -124.69 66.22 -31.53
CA GLU A 571 -125.07 66.41 -32.95
C GLU A 571 -126.59 66.47 -33.10
N THR A 572 -127.31 65.57 -32.42
CA THR A 572 -128.78 65.53 -32.38
C THR A 572 -129.36 66.80 -31.76
N ALA A 573 -128.87 67.22 -30.59
CA ALA A 573 -129.28 68.47 -29.94
C ALA A 573 -128.96 69.72 -30.78
N HIS A 574 -127.91 69.69 -31.61
CA HIS A 574 -127.63 70.75 -32.59
C HIS A 574 -128.61 70.76 -33.75
N GLN A 575 -129.08 69.61 -34.23
CA GLN A 575 -130.15 69.53 -35.23
C GLN A 575 -131.49 70.02 -34.66
N GLU A 576 -131.88 69.59 -33.45
CA GLU A 576 -133.07 70.08 -32.74
C GLU A 576 -133.03 71.59 -32.55
N ARG A 577 -131.91 72.15 -32.07
CA ARG A 577 -131.71 73.60 -31.95
C ARG A 577 -131.86 74.31 -33.31
N SER A 578 -131.37 73.72 -34.39
CA SER A 578 -131.50 74.27 -35.75
C SER A 578 -132.97 74.28 -36.21
N GLN A 579 -133.74 73.22 -35.95
CA GLN A 579 -135.18 73.17 -36.21
C GLN A 579 -135.94 74.22 -35.39
N ILE A 580 -135.67 74.33 -34.08
CA ILE A 580 -136.27 75.34 -33.21
C ILE A 580 -135.93 76.76 -33.68
N GLN A 581 -134.70 77.00 -34.14
CA GLN A 581 -134.29 78.30 -34.67
C GLN A 581 -134.95 78.62 -36.03
N SER A 582 -135.21 77.61 -36.86
CA SER A 582 -136.03 77.75 -38.07
C SER A 582 -137.48 78.13 -37.72
N GLN A 583 -138.10 77.41 -36.79
CA GLN A 583 -139.45 77.70 -36.29
C GLN A 583 -139.54 79.10 -35.67
N LEU A 584 -138.52 79.53 -34.92
CA LEU A 584 -138.44 80.89 -34.37
C LEU A 584 -138.45 81.95 -35.48
N SER A 585 -137.70 81.73 -36.57
CA SER A 585 -137.68 82.66 -37.70
C SER A 585 -139.00 82.70 -38.47
N GLU A 586 -139.70 81.56 -38.56
CA GLU A 586 -141.05 81.48 -39.13
C GLU A 586 -142.06 82.24 -38.27
N VAL A 587 -142.04 82.05 -36.94
CA VAL A 587 -142.88 82.80 -35.99
C VAL A 587 -142.55 84.31 -36.00
N GLN A 588 -141.29 84.70 -36.15
CA GLN A 588 -140.93 86.12 -36.35
C GLN A 588 -141.49 86.69 -37.66
N THR A 589 -141.55 85.89 -38.73
CA THR A 589 -142.15 86.29 -40.02
C THR A 589 -143.68 86.40 -39.92
N GLN A 590 -144.32 85.49 -39.16
CA GLN A 590 -145.74 85.58 -38.81
C GLN A 590 -146.03 86.82 -37.94
N LEU A 591 -145.13 87.19 -37.02
CA LEU A 591 -145.26 88.40 -36.21
C LEU A 591 -145.11 89.68 -37.05
N GLN A 592 -144.14 89.73 -37.98
CA GLN A 592 -144.00 90.87 -38.90
C GLN A 592 -145.21 91.04 -39.83
N THR A 593 -145.80 89.95 -40.31
CA THR A 593 -147.04 90.03 -41.12
C THR A 593 -148.25 90.43 -40.27
N ALA A 594 -148.34 90.00 -39.01
CA ALA A 594 -149.35 90.47 -38.07
C ALA A 594 -149.21 91.97 -37.75
N ASP A 595 -148.00 92.49 -37.52
CA ASP A 595 -147.76 93.93 -37.37
C ASP A 595 -148.05 94.71 -38.67
N GLY A 596 -147.78 94.10 -39.85
CA GLY A 596 -148.19 94.65 -41.15
C GLY A 596 -149.70 94.82 -41.27
N VAL A 597 -150.48 93.77 -40.95
CA VAL A 597 -151.94 93.80 -40.93
C VAL A 597 -152.48 94.79 -39.88
N LYS A 598 -151.85 94.87 -38.70
CA LYS A 598 -152.17 95.86 -37.66
C LYS A 598 -151.97 97.29 -38.17
N ASN A 599 -150.86 97.56 -38.86
CA ASN A 599 -150.59 98.87 -39.46
C ASN A 599 -151.58 99.21 -40.59
N GLN A 600 -152.02 98.22 -41.39
CA GLN A 600 -153.09 98.43 -42.38
C GLN A 600 -154.44 98.76 -41.72
N LEU A 601 -154.84 98.02 -40.68
CA LEU A 601 -156.06 98.31 -39.92
C LEU A 601 -156.00 99.69 -39.25
N GLN A 602 -154.84 100.08 -38.71
CA GLN A 602 -154.65 101.39 -38.11
C GLN A 602 -154.71 102.52 -39.16
N SER A 603 -154.21 102.29 -40.37
CA SER A 603 -154.43 103.19 -41.52
C SER A 603 -155.90 103.31 -41.90
N GLN A 604 -156.65 102.20 -41.94
CA GLN A 604 -158.08 102.20 -42.28
C GLN A 604 -158.94 102.91 -41.22
N VAL A 605 -158.58 102.80 -39.93
CA VAL A 605 -159.20 103.58 -38.86
C VAL A 605 -158.96 105.08 -39.07
N SER A 606 -157.71 105.51 -39.30
CA SER A 606 -157.39 106.91 -39.56
C SER A 606 -158.02 107.46 -40.85
N GLU A 607 -158.30 106.61 -41.84
CA GLU A 607 -158.99 106.98 -43.07
C GLU A 607 -160.51 107.14 -42.86
N LEU A 608 -161.13 106.27 -42.05
CA LEU A 608 -162.53 106.42 -41.61
C LEU A 608 -162.73 107.63 -40.68
N GLU A 609 -161.78 107.91 -39.78
CA GLU A 609 -161.78 109.10 -38.93
C GLU A 609 -161.69 110.38 -39.79
N ASN A 610 -160.83 110.40 -40.82
CA ASN A 610 -160.77 111.51 -41.79
C ASN A 610 -162.08 111.67 -42.59
N GLN A 611 -162.76 110.58 -42.98
CA GLN A 611 -164.04 110.68 -43.69
C GLN A 611 -165.14 111.28 -42.81
N LEU A 612 -165.13 110.97 -41.50
CA LEU A 612 -166.08 111.52 -40.53
C LEU A 612 -165.79 113.00 -40.21
N GLU A 613 -164.50 113.36 -40.11
CA GLU A 613 -164.03 114.75 -40.05
C GLU A 613 -164.40 115.54 -41.31
N THR A 614 -164.28 114.94 -42.51
CA THR A 614 -164.60 115.60 -43.79
C THR A 614 -166.07 116.02 -43.86
N VAL A 615 -167.01 115.15 -43.48
CA VAL A 615 -168.46 115.49 -43.45
C VAL A 615 -168.77 116.57 -42.41
N ALA A 616 -168.00 116.67 -41.32
CA ALA A 616 -168.10 117.79 -40.38
C ALA A 616 -167.50 119.09 -40.96
N GLN A 617 -166.39 119.01 -41.71
CA GLN A 617 -165.72 120.15 -42.32
C GLN A 617 -166.41 120.69 -43.58
N GLU A 618 -167.15 119.89 -44.34
CA GLU A 618 -168.05 120.39 -45.41
C GLU A 618 -169.08 121.40 -44.85
N ARG A 619 -169.49 121.22 -43.58
CA ARG A 619 -170.38 122.16 -42.87
C ARG A 619 -169.68 123.46 -42.44
N LEU A 620 -168.36 123.56 -42.53
CA LEU A 620 -167.57 124.74 -42.14
C LEU A 620 -166.84 125.40 -43.31
N GLN A 621 -166.25 124.66 -44.24
CA GLN A 621 -165.45 125.25 -45.34
C GLN A 621 -166.30 125.92 -46.43
N LEU A 622 -167.59 125.59 -46.58
CA LEU A 622 -168.53 126.42 -47.36
C LEU A 622 -168.70 127.83 -46.75
N ASN A 623 -168.34 128.00 -45.48
CA ASN A 623 -168.36 129.28 -44.75
C ASN A 623 -166.93 129.77 -44.40
N ALA A 624 -165.87 129.10 -44.88
CA ALA A 624 -164.48 129.32 -44.42
C ALA A 624 -163.38 128.84 -45.42
N GLN A 625 -163.34 129.35 -46.65
CA GLN A 625 -162.26 128.98 -47.61
C GLN A 625 -160.81 129.45 -47.12
N LEU A 626 -159.82 128.46 -46.83
CA LEU A 626 -158.50 128.43 -45.96
C LEU A 626 -157.10 127.60 -46.28
N SER A 627 -156.40 126.70 -45.45
CA SER A 627 -154.84 126.40 -45.37
C SER A 627 -154.11 124.99 -44.91
N GLU A 628 -152.75 124.83 -44.55
CA GLU A 628 -151.77 123.58 -44.52
C GLU A 628 -150.65 123.34 -43.35
N ALA A 629 -149.87 122.18 -43.21
CA ALA A 629 -148.67 121.84 -42.26
C ALA A 629 -147.71 120.52 -42.47
N GLN A 630 -146.47 120.32 -41.82
CA GLN A 630 -145.39 119.19 -41.95
C GLN A 630 -144.45 118.84 -40.67
N ALA A 631 -143.30 118.06 -40.42
CA ALA A 631 -142.08 117.25 -40.97
C ALA A 631 -141.18 116.46 -39.84
N LYS A 632 -139.94 115.77 -39.80
CA LYS A 632 -138.88 114.81 -40.48
C LYS A 632 -137.56 114.58 -39.51
N SER A 633 -136.42 113.73 -39.41
CA SER A 633 -135.58 112.45 -39.80
C SER A 633 -134.19 112.27 -38.91
N LEU A 634 -133.09 111.38 -38.78
CA LEU A 634 -132.34 110.01 -39.02
C LEU A 634 -130.90 109.88 -38.19
N LYS A 635 -129.82 108.97 -38.02
CA LYS A 635 -129.10 107.57 -38.24
C LYS A 635 -127.85 107.29 -37.19
N GLY A 636 -126.78 106.37 -37.01
CA GLY A 636 -125.88 105.16 -37.47
C GLY A 636 -124.65 104.76 -36.44
N ASP A 637 -123.52 103.91 -36.38
CA ASP A 637 -122.63 102.74 -36.96
C ASP A 637 -121.32 102.34 -36.01
N ARG A 638 -120.21 101.43 -36.05
CA ARG A 638 -119.66 100.03 -36.53
C ARG A 638 -118.07 99.57 -36.23
N GLU A 639 -117.58 98.23 -36.16
CA GLU A 639 -116.16 97.47 -36.26
C GLU A 639 -115.08 97.13 -35.06
N SER A 640 -113.93 96.29 -34.91
CA SER A 640 -112.97 95.12 -35.44
C SER A 640 -111.84 94.55 -34.36
N GLN A 641 -110.72 93.67 -34.30
CA GLN A 641 -109.71 92.64 -34.96
C GLN A 641 -108.77 91.80 -33.87
N GLN A 642 -107.64 90.91 -33.83
CA GLN A 642 -106.47 90.08 -34.51
C GLN A 642 -105.75 88.92 -33.55
N PHE A 643 -104.59 88.08 -33.52
CA PHE A 643 -103.21 87.59 -34.11
C PHE A 643 -102.66 86.08 -33.65
N ASP A 644 -101.45 85.33 -33.56
CA ASP A 644 -99.87 85.30 -33.65
C ASP A 644 -99.03 83.83 -33.59
N SER A 645 -97.62 83.59 -33.52
CA SER A 645 -96.73 82.25 -33.54
C SER A 645 -95.31 82.06 -32.70
N GLU A 646 -94.20 81.15 -32.66
CA GLU A 646 -93.41 79.87 -33.19
C GLU A 646 -92.16 79.27 -32.25
N LEU A 647 -91.04 78.39 -32.33
CA LEU A 647 -90.08 77.45 -33.19
C LEU A 647 -88.96 76.42 -32.46
N LYS A 648 -87.87 75.69 -33.04
CA LYS A 648 -86.91 74.54 -32.45
C LYS A 648 -85.39 74.13 -33.00
N PRO A 649 -84.37 73.44 -32.28
CA PRO A 649 -82.93 72.92 -32.68
C PRO A 649 -82.26 71.47 -32.21
N THR A 650 -80.99 70.95 -32.56
CA THR A 650 -80.08 69.71 -32.06
C THR A 650 -78.54 69.51 -32.63
N GLU A 651 -77.50 68.53 -32.64
CA GLU A 651 -77.04 67.01 -32.41
C GLU A 651 -75.39 66.62 -32.46
N ASP A 652 -74.70 65.40 -32.11
CA ASP A 652 -73.16 64.92 -32.25
C ASP A 652 -72.67 63.35 -31.90
N SER A 653 -71.47 62.54 -31.81
CA SER A 653 -69.88 62.36 -31.97
C SER A 653 -69.13 60.86 -31.84
N THR A 654 -67.74 60.51 -32.09
CA THR A 654 -66.88 59.14 -31.94
C THR A 654 -65.20 59.14 -31.87
N SER A 655 -64.13 58.19 -31.91
CA SER A 655 -63.59 56.68 -31.78
C SER A 655 -61.97 56.26 -32.02
N GLU A 656 -61.23 55.11 -31.60
CA GLU A 656 -59.68 54.70 -31.83
C GLU A 656 -58.96 53.16 -31.74
N ALA A 657 -57.57 52.84 -31.60
CA ALA A 657 -56.70 51.54 -31.90
C ALA A 657 -55.67 50.74 -30.87
N LYS A 658 -54.81 49.70 -31.26
CA LYS A 658 -54.11 48.63 -30.39
C LYS A 658 -52.55 48.39 -30.45
N VAL A 659 -51.86 48.18 -29.30
CA VAL A 659 -50.38 47.93 -29.13
C VAL A 659 -50.04 46.64 -28.31
N LEU A 660 -48.88 46.01 -28.54
CA LEU A 660 -48.28 44.97 -27.66
C LEU A 660 -47.40 45.63 -26.59
N ASN A 661 -47.71 45.40 -25.31
CA ASN A 661 -47.10 46.10 -24.19
C ASN A 661 -46.27 45.14 -23.34
N ASN A 662 -44.94 45.14 -23.47
CA ASN A 662 -44.08 44.45 -22.51
C ASN A 662 -44.26 45.13 -21.13
N GLN A 663 -44.56 44.32 -20.13
CA GLN A 663 -44.75 44.79 -18.77
C GLN A 663 -43.37 45.01 -18.12
N GLU A 664 -43.18 46.17 -17.50
CA GLU A 664 -41.94 46.50 -16.78
C GLU A 664 -42.26 46.71 -15.31
N PHE A 665 -41.49 46.06 -14.44
CA PHE A 665 -41.58 46.15 -12.99
C PHE A 665 -40.25 46.59 -12.41
N VAL A 666 -40.30 47.45 -11.40
CA VAL A 666 -39.17 47.84 -10.57
C VAL A 666 -39.32 47.21 -9.19
N VAL A 667 -38.28 46.57 -8.69
CA VAL A 667 -38.21 45.97 -7.35
C VAL A 667 -37.22 46.76 -6.50
N SER A 668 -37.65 47.18 -5.32
CA SER A 668 -36.79 47.86 -4.35
C SER A 668 -37.17 47.47 -2.94
N GLN A 669 -36.25 46.82 -2.22
CA GLN A 669 -36.42 46.48 -0.80
C GLN A 669 -36.77 47.71 0.07
N GLN A 670 -36.33 48.92 -0.33
CA GLN A 670 -36.61 50.18 0.35
C GLN A 670 -37.98 50.80 -0.02
N GLY A 671 -38.83 50.09 -0.78
CA GLY A 671 -40.19 50.51 -1.11
C GLY A 671 -40.30 51.58 -2.20
N GLN A 672 -39.25 51.81 -2.99
CA GLN A 672 -39.27 52.79 -4.09
C GLN A 672 -39.58 52.21 -5.48
N GLY A 673 -39.90 50.91 -5.56
CA GLY A 673 -40.33 50.21 -6.78
C GLY A 673 -41.83 49.90 -6.79
N ASN A 674 -42.27 49.18 -7.81
CA ASN A 674 -43.61 48.56 -7.86
C ASN A 674 -43.78 47.47 -6.78
N TYR A 675 -42.69 46.79 -6.42
CA TYR A 675 -42.67 45.69 -5.45
C TYR A 675 -41.46 45.81 -4.50
N THR A 676 -41.57 45.22 -3.31
CA THR A 676 -40.47 45.14 -2.33
C THR A 676 -39.66 43.85 -2.43
N THR A 677 -40.22 42.81 -3.07
CA THR A 677 -39.57 41.51 -3.29
C THR A 677 -39.67 41.09 -4.77
N ILE A 678 -38.71 40.30 -5.22
CA ILE A 678 -38.64 39.82 -6.61
C ILE A 678 -39.68 38.73 -6.84
N GLY A 679 -39.94 37.87 -5.87
CA GLY A 679 -40.95 36.82 -5.90
C GLY A 679 -42.38 37.34 -5.98
N GLU A 680 -42.68 38.51 -5.41
CA GLU A 680 -43.97 39.18 -5.60
C GLU A 680 -44.11 39.73 -7.04
N ALA A 681 -43.04 40.32 -7.59
CA ALA A 681 -43.00 40.73 -8.99
C ALA A 681 -43.18 39.54 -9.94
N LEU A 682 -42.50 38.41 -9.71
CA LEU A 682 -42.63 37.17 -10.49
C LEU A 682 -44.05 36.58 -10.44
N LYS A 683 -44.69 36.58 -9.27
CA LYS A 683 -46.10 36.13 -9.15
C LYS A 683 -47.05 36.98 -10.00
N ASN A 684 -46.89 38.30 -9.97
CA ASN A 684 -47.73 39.25 -10.72
C ASN A 684 -47.32 39.44 -12.20
N ALA A 685 -46.15 38.94 -12.61
CA ALA A 685 -45.65 39.08 -13.97
C ALA A 685 -46.50 38.28 -14.98
N ALA A 686 -46.74 38.87 -16.15
CA ALA A 686 -47.07 38.13 -17.37
C ALA A 686 -45.79 37.51 -17.97
N PRO A 687 -45.89 36.55 -18.91
CA PRO A 687 -44.75 36.16 -19.74
C PRO A 687 -44.12 37.38 -20.45
N ASP A 688 -42.80 37.33 -20.60
CA ASP A 688 -41.93 38.34 -21.22
C ASP A 688 -41.92 39.71 -20.48
N THR A 689 -42.28 39.71 -19.19
CA THR A 689 -42.12 40.85 -18.27
C THR A 689 -40.63 41.09 -17.97
N ARG A 690 -40.25 42.38 -17.90
CA ARG A 690 -38.94 42.81 -17.38
C ARG A 690 -39.05 43.21 -15.91
N ILE A 691 -38.11 42.74 -15.10
CA ILE A 691 -38.03 42.99 -13.65
C ILE A 691 -36.68 43.62 -13.33
N TYR A 692 -36.67 44.94 -13.14
CA TYR A 692 -35.50 45.71 -12.73
C TYR A 692 -35.34 45.65 -11.21
N VAL A 693 -34.22 45.11 -10.72
CA VAL A 693 -33.94 44.96 -9.30
C VAL A 693 -32.97 46.06 -8.84
N HIS A 694 -33.34 46.82 -7.81
CA HIS A 694 -32.47 47.82 -7.19
C HIS A 694 -31.58 47.22 -6.08
N PRO A 695 -30.44 47.86 -5.75
CA PRO A 695 -29.56 47.46 -4.65
C PRO A 695 -30.31 47.16 -3.33
N GLY A 696 -29.97 46.04 -2.72
CA GLY A 696 -30.67 45.45 -1.58
C GLY A 696 -30.29 43.98 -1.33
N LEU A 697 -30.74 43.44 -0.19
CA LEU A 697 -30.55 42.05 0.23
C LEU A 697 -31.89 41.32 0.20
N TYR A 698 -32.13 40.56 -0.85
CA TYR A 698 -33.38 39.86 -1.15
C TYR A 698 -33.31 38.42 -0.61
N GLN A 699 -33.78 38.23 0.63
CA GLN A 699 -33.82 36.92 1.29
C GLN A 699 -35.03 36.09 0.79
N GLU A 700 -34.90 35.51 -0.40
CA GLU A 700 -35.98 34.78 -1.09
C GLU A 700 -35.46 33.68 -2.03
N SER A 701 -36.38 33.01 -2.74
CA SER A 701 -36.09 31.97 -3.74
C SER A 701 -36.91 32.24 -4.99
N LEU A 702 -36.25 32.32 -6.15
CA LEU A 702 -36.85 32.74 -7.40
C LEU A 702 -37.24 31.52 -8.26
N ILE A 703 -38.53 31.19 -8.25
CA ILE A 703 -39.09 30.17 -9.14
C ILE A 703 -39.43 30.85 -10.48
N LEU A 704 -38.78 30.40 -11.55
CA LEU A 704 -39.00 30.91 -12.91
C LEU A 704 -39.94 29.95 -13.65
N ASP A 705 -41.25 30.14 -13.46
CA ASP A 705 -42.33 29.36 -14.09
C ASP A 705 -42.77 29.95 -15.45
N LYS A 706 -42.66 31.28 -15.61
CA LYS A 706 -42.93 32.05 -16.82
C LYS A 706 -41.64 32.58 -17.45
N SER A 707 -41.67 32.85 -18.75
CA SER A 707 -40.60 33.61 -19.41
C SER A 707 -40.53 35.02 -18.83
N VAL A 708 -39.34 35.45 -18.39
CA VAL A 708 -39.08 36.76 -17.77
C VAL A 708 -37.62 37.19 -17.98
N GLU A 709 -37.36 38.50 -17.92
CA GLU A 709 -36.02 39.06 -17.80
C GLU A 709 -35.84 39.71 -16.42
N ILE A 710 -34.92 39.21 -15.58
CA ILE A 710 -34.55 39.83 -14.30
C ILE A 710 -33.21 40.54 -14.47
N ILE A 711 -33.17 41.85 -14.20
CA ILE A 711 -32.02 42.71 -14.52
C ILE A 711 -31.65 43.56 -13.31
N GLY A 712 -30.42 43.40 -12.81
CA GLY A 712 -29.84 44.28 -11.80
C GLY A 712 -29.63 45.70 -12.36
N SER A 713 -30.07 46.71 -11.61
CA SER A 713 -29.99 48.14 -11.98
C SER A 713 -28.81 48.88 -11.31
N GLY A 714 -27.84 48.13 -10.80
CA GLY A 714 -26.64 48.61 -10.10
C GLY A 714 -25.47 47.65 -10.30
N ALA A 715 -24.46 47.73 -9.43
CA ALA A 715 -23.39 46.75 -9.40
C ALA A 715 -23.89 45.43 -8.76
N ALA A 716 -23.45 44.28 -9.27
CA ALA A 716 -23.99 42.97 -8.88
C ALA A 716 -23.81 42.67 -7.38
N ASP A 717 -22.65 43.04 -6.83
CA ASP A 717 -22.30 42.94 -5.40
C ASP A 717 -23.25 43.72 -4.47
N SER A 718 -23.96 44.72 -5.00
CA SER A 718 -24.97 45.50 -4.28
C SER A 718 -26.40 44.93 -4.37
N ILE A 719 -26.63 43.90 -5.18
CA ILE A 719 -27.94 43.27 -5.41
C ILE A 719 -27.83 41.78 -5.08
N ILE A 720 -27.94 41.46 -3.79
CA ILE A 720 -27.72 40.11 -3.27
C ILE A 720 -29.07 39.41 -3.12
N ILE A 721 -29.26 38.29 -3.81
CA ILE A 721 -30.32 37.32 -3.51
C ILE A 721 -29.70 36.24 -2.62
N GLU A 722 -30.27 36.04 -1.44
CA GLU A 722 -29.77 35.08 -0.45
C GLU A 722 -30.85 34.05 -0.13
N SER A 723 -30.49 32.76 -0.18
CA SER A 723 -31.43 31.68 0.11
C SER A 723 -30.88 30.64 1.08
N THR A 724 -31.57 30.49 2.21
CA THR A 724 -31.25 29.61 3.33
C THR A 724 -32.02 28.28 3.30
N HIS A 725 -33.16 28.23 2.59
CA HIS A 725 -34.13 27.13 2.64
C HIS A 725 -34.54 26.60 1.25
N SER A 726 -33.93 27.11 0.17
CA SER A 726 -34.11 26.59 -1.19
C SER A 726 -32.97 27.06 -2.10
N ASN A 727 -33.05 26.72 -3.39
CA ASN A 727 -32.15 27.28 -4.39
C ASN A 727 -32.44 28.78 -4.59
N CYS A 728 -31.44 29.62 -4.86
CA CYS A 728 -31.69 31.04 -5.14
C CYS A 728 -32.52 31.22 -6.42
N ILE A 729 -32.26 30.38 -7.43
CA ILE A 729 -33.02 30.32 -8.68
C ILE A 729 -33.41 28.87 -8.99
N LYS A 730 -34.66 28.65 -9.39
CA LYS A 730 -35.18 27.38 -9.88
C LYS A 730 -35.88 27.54 -11.22
N MET A 731 -35.30 26.98 -12.28
CA MET A 731 -35.81 27.12 -13.64
C MET A 731 -36.88 26.06 -13.96
N GLN A 732 -38.10 26.50 -14.26
CA GLN A 732 -39.24 25.64 -14.62
C GLN A 732 -39.96 26.08 -15.91
N THR A 733 -39.56 27.20 -16.50
CA THR A 733 -40.08 27.74 -17.77
C THR A 733 -39.24 27.32 -18.98
N ASP A 734 -39.60 27.76 -20.18
CA ASP A 734 -38.93 27.37 -21.44
C ASP A 734 -37.78 28.30 -21.83
N SER A 735 -37.80 29.58 -21.41
CA SER A 735 -36.70 30.53 -21.56
C SER A 735 -36.75 31.62 -20.49
N ALA A 736 -35.61 32.07 -19.97
CA ALA A 736 -35.53 33.23 -19.08
C ALA A 736 -34.14 33.88 -19.13
N LEU A 737 -34.05 35.16 -18.73
CA LEU A 737 -32.80 35.91 -18.59
C LEU A 737 -32.63 36.39 -17.14
N VAL A 738 -31.43 36.25 -16.59
CA VAL A 738 -31.03 36.81 -15.30
C VAL A 738 -29.68 37.51 -15.48
N ARG A 739 -29.58 38.80 -15.16
CA ARG A 739 -28.35 39.57 -15.34
C ARG A 739 -28.02 40.47 -14.15
N GLY A 740 -26.74 40.50 -13.74
CA GLY A 740 -26.19 41.55 -12.86
C GLY A 740 -26.60 41.43 -11.40
N LEU A 741 -26.63 40.22 -10.85
CA LEU A 741 -27.07 39.91 -9.48
C LEU A 741 -25.99 39.06 -8.77
N THR A 742 -25.87 39.18 -7.45
CA THR A 742 -25.18 38.20 -6.61
C THR A 742 -26.19 37.16 -6.11
N LEU A 743 -25.86 35.87 -6.24
CA LEU A 743 -26.72 34.74 -5.87
C LEU A 743 -26.02 33.88 -4.82
N ASN A 744 -26.48 33.94 -3.57
CA ASN A 744 -25.83 33.31 -2.42
C ASN A 744 -26.72 32.26 -1.75
N ALA A 745 -26.54 30.98 -2.09
CA ALA A 745 -27.20 29.88 -1.40
C ALA A 745 -26.44 29.55 -0.11
N THR A 746 -26.93 30.05 1.03
CA THR A 746 -26.32 29.86 2.36
C THR A 746 -26.82 28.61 3.08
N GLY A 747 -27.87 27.96 2.55
CA GLY A 747 -28.36 26.66 3.01
C GLY A 747 -27.81 25.47 2.21
N LYS A 748 -28.39 24.28 2.45
CA LYS A 748 -28.07 23.02 1.75
C LYS A 748 -28.67 22.95 0.34
N TYR A 749 -28.32 23.91 -0.52
CA TYR A 749 -28.98 24.15 -1.80
C TYR A 749 -28.00 24.61 -2.90
N TYR A 750 -28.36 24.33 -4.15
CA TYR A 750 -27.67 24.89 -5.32
C TYR A 750 -28.00 26.39 -5.41
N ALA A 751 -27.08 27.24 -5.86
CA ALA A 751 -27.46 28.63 -6.15
C ALA A 751 -28.44 28.70 -7.33
N VAL A 752 -28.21 27.86 -8.35
CA VAL A 752 -29.09 27.74 -9.53
C VAL A 752 -29.38 26.27 -9.86
N ASP A 753 -30.66 25.93 -9.97
CA ASP A 753 -31.18 24.60 -10.35
C ASP A 753 -31.91 24.66 -11.70
N ILE A 754 -31.31 24.10 -12.74
CA ILE A 754 -31.80 24.15 -14.13
C ILE A 754 -32.25 22.76 -14.58
N ARG A 755 -33.57 22.54 -14.64
CA ARG A 755 -34.18 21.23 -15.00
C ARG A 755 -34.78 21.17 -16.40
N LYS A 756 -35.11 22.31 -16.99
CA LYS A 756 -35.68 22.43 -18.35
C LYS A 756 -35.56 23.87 -18.85
N GLY A 757 -35.74 24.04 -20.16
CA GLY A 757 -35.73 25.34 -20.83
C GLY A 757 -34.33 25.94 -20.96
N LYS A 758 -34.27 27.13 -21.55
CA LYS A 758 -33.04 27.89 -21.79
C LYS A 758 -32.89 29.04 -20.80
N LEU A 759 -32.14 28.83 -19.73
CA LEU A 759 -31.77 29.92 -18.82
C LEU A 759 -30.50 30.62 -19.32
N ILE A 760 -30.56 31.93 -19.50
CA ILE A 760 -29.41 32.79 -19.77
C ILE A 760 -29.05 33.51 -18.46
N ILE A 761 -27.80 33.35 -18.01
CA ILE A 761 -27.26 34.06 -16.85
C ILE A 761 -26.05 34.86 -17.28
N GLU A 762 -26.05 36.17 -17.02
CA GLU A 762 -24.95 37.05 -17.40
C GLU A 762 -24.50 38.00 -16.27
N ASP A 763 -23.22 38.31 -16.19
CA ASP A 763 -22.67 39.34 -15.28
C ASP A 763 -23.00 39.12 -13.78
N CYS A 764 -23.22 37.85 -13.38
CA CYS A 764 -23.60 37.48 -12.01
C CYS A 764 -22.42 36.93 -11.19
N ASP A 765 -22.48 37.11 -9.87
CA ASP A 765 -21.62 36.45 -8.90
C ASP A 765 -22.43 35.36 -8.17
N ILE A 766 -21.92 34.13 -8.06
CA ILE A 766 -22.71 32.97 -7.68
C ILE A 766 -21.92 32.08 -6.69
N THR A 767 -22.52 31.79 -5.52
CA THR A 767 -21.92 31.00 -4.43
C THR A 767 -22.92 30.02 -3.78
N SER A 768 -22.45 28.85 -3.31
CA SER A 768 -23.27 27.84 -2.59
C SER A 768 -22.51 27.24 -1.41
N ALA A 769 -23.13 27.21 -0.23
CA ALA A 769 -22.48 26.82 1.04
C ALA A 769 -22.44 25.29 1.32
N ASP A 770 -22.95 24.42 0.44
CA ASP A 770 -22.99 22.97 0.69
C ASP A 770 -23.10 22.08 -0.57
N TYR A 771 -23.67 22.57 -1.68
CA TYR A 771 -23.78 21.81 -2.93
C TYR A 771 -22.90 22.41 -4.04
N SER A 772 -23.06 21.88 -5.27
CA SER A 772 -22.48 22.52 -6.45
C SER A 772 -23.14 23.88 -6.67
N VAL A 773 -22.38 24.89 -7.10
CA VAL A 773 -22.91 26.26 -7.23
C VAL A 773 -24.04 26.31 -8.25
N MET A 774 -23.88 25.65 -9.40
CA MET A 774 -24.92 25.48 -10.41
C MET A 774 -25.11 24.02 -10.80
N VAL A 775 -26.37 23.60 -11.01
CA VAL A 775 -26.72 22.30 -11.59
C VAL A 775 -27.61 22.42 -12.82
N ILE A 776 -27.25 21.69 -13.88
CA ILE A 776 -27.96 21.62 -15.16
C ILE A 776 -28.27 20.15 -15.46
N CYS A 777 -29.51 19.73 -15.25
CA CYS A 777 -29.90 18.33 -15.18
C CYS A 777 -31.20 18.07 -15.95
N GLY A 778 -31.14 17.30 -17.03
CA GLY A 778 -32.31 16.86 -17.79
C GLY A 778 -32.21 17.13 -19.31
N PRO A 779 -32.89 16.34 -20.15
CA PRO A 779 -32.73 16.38 -21.61
C PRO A 779 -33.19 17.70 -22.24
N ASP A 780 -34.12 18.40 -21.60
CA ASP A 780 -34.65 19.70 -22.04
C ASP A 780 -33.95 20.89 -21.38
N ALA A 781 -32.96 20.66 -20.51
CA ALA A 781 -32.14 21.72 -19.95
C ALA A 781 -31.09 22.19 -20.97
N ASP A 782 -31.12 23.49 -21.26
CA ASP A 782 -30.08 24.21 -22.00
C ASP A 782 -29.73 25.49 -21.22
N SER A 783 -28.49 25.95 -21.30
CA SER A 783 -28.05 27.08 -20.48
C SER A 783 -26.95 27.87 -21.15
N VAL A 784 -26.96 29.18 -20.95
CA VAL A 784 -25.95 30.11 -21.46
C VAL A 784 -25.47 30.95 -20.29
N ILE A 785 -24.24 30.73 -19.86
CA ILE A 785 -23.67 31.31 -18.64
C ILE A 785 -22.48 32.17 -19.07
N ARG A 786 -22.53 33.48 -18.82
CA ARG A 786 -21.54 34.42 -19.40
C ARG A 786 -21.05 35.49 -18.46
N ARG A 787 -19.74 35.75 -18.46
CA ARG A 787 -19.12 36.83 -17.67
C ARG A 787 -19.42 36.70 -16.16
N CYS A 788 -19.71 35.48 -15.69
CA CYS A 788 -20.05 35.20 -14.30
C CYS A 788 -18.82 34.83 -13.47
N GLN A 789 -18.90 35.06 -12.17
CA GLN A 789 -18.00 34.51 -11.14
C GLN A 789 -18.71 33.34 -10.47
N ILE A 790 -18.10 32.16 -10.42
CA ILE A 790 -18.71 30.94 -9.85
C ILE A 790 -17.71 30.31 -8.89
N HIS A 791 -17.91 30.52 -7.58
CA HIS A 791 -16.89 30.20 -6.58
C HIS A 791 -17.46 29.76 -5.23
N LYS A 792 -16.58 29.21 -4.39
CA LYS A 792 -16.87 28.81 -3.00
C LYS A 792 -17.99 27.78 -2.85
N GLY A 793 -18.30 27.04 -3.92
CA GLY A 793 -19.11 25.83 -3.85
C GLY A 793 -18.38 24.74 -3.07
N VAL A 794 -19.08 24.02 -2.20
CA VAL A 794 -18.49 22.87 -1.47
C VAL A 794 -18.25 21.68 -2.41
N TRP A 795 -19.01 21.58 -3.50
CA TRP A 795 -18.76 20.60 -4.57
C TRP A 795 -18.27 21.32 -5.84
N ASN A 796 -18.91 21.07 -6.99
CA ASN A 796 -18.48 21.60 -8.27
C ASN A 796 -18.91 23.07 -8.45
N GLY A 797 -18.14 23.87 -9.17
CA GLY A 797 -18.61 25.17 -9.65
C GLY A 797 -19.85 25.01 -10.55
N ILE A 798 -19.75 24.18 -11.58
CA ILE A 798 -20.89 23.79 -12.43
C ILE A 798 -20.98 22.25 -12.49
N PHE A 799 -22.18 21.70 -12.33
CA PHE A 799 -22.45 20.28 -12.57
C PHE A 799 -23.50 20.08 -13.67
N ILE A 800 -23.21 19.22 -14.65
CA ILE A 800 -24.07 18.94 -15.82
C ILE A 800 -24.35 17.44 -15.87
N SER A 801 -25.63 17.06 -15.82
CA SER A 801 -26.08 15.66 -15.80
C SER A 801 -27.29 15.40 -16.71
N ASP A 802 -27.60 14.12 -16.92
CA ASP A 802 -28.87 13.62 -17.48
C ASP A 802 -29.25 14.28 -18.81
N HIS A 803 -28.30 14.30 -19.75
CA HIS A 803 -28.39 14.96 -21.07
C HIS A 803 -28.60 16.49 -21.07
N GLY A 804 -28.40 17.15 -19.93
CA GLY A 804 -28.36 18.60 -19.80
C GLY A 804 -27.26 19.25 -20.64
N LYS A 805 -27.49 20.50 -21.06
CA LYS A 805 -26.61 21.24 -21.97
C LYS A 805 -26.21 22.60 -21.38
N ALA A 806 -24.94 22.96 -21.54
CA ALA A 806 -24.44 24.28 -21.16
C ALA A 806 -23.49 24.87 -22.19
N THR A 807 -23.58 26.19 -22.37
CA THR A 807 -22.61 27.03 -23.06
C THR A 807 -22.09 28.06 -22.07
N VAL A 808 -20.84 27.92 -21.65
CA VAL A 808 -20.18 28.77 -20.64
C VAL A 808 -19.11 29.61 -21.34
N GLU A 809 -19.24 30.94 -21.35
CA GLU A 809 -18.35 31.81 -22.13
C GLU A 809 -17.86 33.02 -21.30
N ASP A 810 -16.56 33.29 -21.30
CA ASP A 810 -15.94 34.44 -20.62
C ASP A 810 -16.14 34.46 -19.07
N CYS A 811 -16.33 33.31 -18.43
CA CYS A 811 -16.55 33.18 -16.97
C CYS A 811 -15.27 32.82 -16.19
N ASN A 812 -15.24 33.12 -14.88
CA ASN A 812 -14.26 32.55 -13.95
C ASN A 812 -14.92 31.53 -13.00
N ILE A 813 -14.27 30.38 -12.79
CA ILE A 813 -14.78 29.28 -11.96
C ILE A 813 -13.68 28.80 -11.02
N PHE A 814 -13.75 29.17 -9.75
CA PHE A 814 -12.59 29.10 -8.84
C PHE A 814 -12.95 28.87 -7.38
N ASP A 815 -11.97 28.48 -6.56
CA ASP A 815 -12.14 28.20 -5.12
C ASP A 815 -13.33 27.25 -4.79
N ASN A 816 -13.61 26.23 -5.61
CA ASN A 816 -14.64 25.22 -5.34
C ASN A 816 -14.03 23.91 -4.78
N GLY A 817 -14.72 23.30 -3.82
CA GLY A 817 -14.26 22.16 -3.01
C GLY A 817 -14.24 20.80 -3.71
N THR A 818 -14.78 20.68 -4.93
CA THR A 818 -14.42 19.60 -5.86
C THR A 818 -13.99 20.15 -7.21
N LEU A 819 -14.81 20.05 -8.25
CA LEU A 819 -14.38 20.34 -9.63
C LEU A 819 -14.68 21.78 -10.03
N GLY A 820 -13.95 22.33 -10.99
CA GLY A 820 -14.41 23.53 -11.70
C GLY A 820 -15.73 23.25 -12.42
N ILE A 821 -15.72 22.28 -13.34
CA ILE A 821 -16.93 21.78 -14.01
C ILE A 821 -16.94 20.24 -14.01
N GLY A 822 -18.03 19.63 -13.52
CA GLY A 822 -18.31 18.20 -13.70
C GLY A 822 -19.34 17.97 -14.81
N VAL A 823 -19.04 17.08 -15.77
CA VAL A 823 -19.92 16.74 -16.90
C VAL A 823 -20.11 15.24 -17.00
N GLY A 824 -21.36 14.77 -16.92
CA GLY A 824 -21.62 13.37 -17.18
C GLY A 824 -23.07 12.98 -17.38
N LEU A 825 -23.35 11.67 -17.32
CA LEU A 825 -24.67 11.08 -17.61
C LEU A 825 -25.22 11.59 -18.97
N GLY A 826 -24.36 11.51 -19.99
CA GLY A 826 -24.63 12.01 -21.35
C GLY A 826 -24.82 13.52 -21.49
N GLY A 827 -24.50 14.30 -20.45
CA GLY A 827 -24.51 15.77 -20.44
C GLY A 827 -23.46 16.40 -21.37
N LYS A 828 -23.69 17.65 -21.79
CA LYS A 828 -22.91 18.30 -22.86
C LYS A 828 -22.50 19.74 -22.51
N LEU A 829 -21.21 20.01 -22.58
CA LEU A 829 -20.61 21.31 -22.30
C LEU A 829 -19.95 21.89 -23.55
N ILE A 830 -20.21 23.17 -23.81
CA ILE A 830 -19.33 24.04 -24.59
C ILE A 830 -18.78 25.08 -23.62
N VAL A 831 -17.46 25.19 -23.49
CA VAL A 831 -16.79 26.18 -22.63
C VAL A 831 -15.80 27.00 -23.46
N ARG A 832 -15.79 28.33 -23.31
CA ARG A 832 -14.96 29.22 -24.12
C ARG A 832 -14.39 30.40 -23.38
N ARG A 833 -13.09 30.69 -23.55
CA ARG A 833 -12.42 31.88 -22.97
C ARG A 833 -12.63 32.01 -21.46
N CYS A 834 -12.90 30.88 -20.79
CA CYS A 834 -13.14 30.84 -19.36
C CYS A 834 -11.82 30.62 -18.62
N ARG A 835 -11.79 31.09 -17.38
CA ARG A 835 -10.70 30.82 -16.43
C ARG A 835 -11.19 29.86 -15.36
N ILE A 836 -10.56 28.70 -15.23
CA ILE A 836 -10.93 27.70 -14.23
C ILE A 836 -9.66 27.38 -13.46
N TYR A 837 -9.59 27.77 -12.18
CA TYR A 837 -8.36 27.75 -11.37
C TYR A 837 -8.69 27.65 -9.88
N GLY A 838 -7.76 27.19 -9.04
CA GLY A 838 -7.92 27.20 -7.57
C GLY A 838 -8.95 26.22 -7.00
N ASN A 839 -9.51 25.32 -7.82
CA ASN A 839 -10.43 24.27 -7.33
C ASN A 839 -9.64 23.10 -6.71
N GLU A 840 -10.24 22.36 -5.76
CA GLU A 840 -9.58 21.26 -5.04
C GLU A 840 -9.43 19.97 -5.87
N GLY A 841 -10.28 19.78 -6.89
CA GLY A 841 -10.20 18.72 -7.88
C GLY A 841 -9.67 19.21 -9.23
N GLU A 842 -10.11 18.57 -10.32
CA GLU A 842 -9.76 18.97 -11.68
C GLU A 842 -10.57 20.18 -12.18
N ALA A 843 -10.00 20.93 -13.13
CA ALA A 843 -10.68 22.06 -13.77
C ALA A 843 -11.96 21.60 -14.48
N ILE A 844 -11.86 20.53 -15.29
CA ILE A 844 -13.02 19.88 -15.92
C ILE A 844 -12.91 18.35 -15.80
N ALA A 845 -13.93 17.71 -15.21
CA ALA A 845 -14.08 16.26 -15.23
C ALA A 845 -15.19 15.81 -16.17
N ILE A 846 -14.95 14.70 -16.87
CA ILE A 846 -15.85 14.12 -17.88
C ILE A 846 -16.01 12.62 -17.57
N TYR A 847 -17.26 12.19 -17.37
CA TYR A 847 -17.60 10.82 -17.01
C TYR A 847 -18.97 10.41 -17.54
N ARG A 848 -19.26 9.11 -17.62
CA ARG A 848 -20.55 8.50 -17.99
C ARG A 848 -21.13 9.10 -19.27
N ASP A 849 -20.39 8.92 -20.36
CA ASP A 849 -20.71 9.39 -21.71
C ASP A 849 -20.87 10.93 -21.84
N GLY A 850 -20.32 11.70 -20.90
CA GLY A 850 -20.28 13.16 -20.96
C GLY A 850 -19.45 13.69 -22.14
N ILE A 851 -19.85 14.84 -22.71
CA ILE A 851 -19.22 15.42 -23.90
C ILE A 851 -18.83 16.88 -23.65
N VAL A 852 -17.55 17.21 -23.85
CA VAL A 852 -17.02 18.57 -23.68
C VAL A 852 -16.39 19.10 -24.98
N ARG A 853 -16.64 20.38 -25.26
CA ARG A 853 -15.88 21.20 -26.21
C ARG A 853 -15.29 22.42 -25.49
N ALA A 854 -13.97 22.52 -25.40
CA ALA A 854 -13.27 23.60 -24.70
C ALA A 854 -12.38 24.41 -25.65
N GLU A 855 -12.64 25.72 -25.78
CA GLU A 855 -11.97 26.57 -26.77
C GLU A 855 -11.38 27.84 -26.10
N ASP A 856 -10.06 28.01 -26.22
CA ASP A 856 -9.32 29.18 -25.74
C ASP A 856 -9.42 29.46 -24.21
N CYS A 857 -9.55 28.40 -23.37
CA CYS A 857 -9.69 28.50 -21.90
C CYS A 857 -8.35 28.41 -21.14
N ASP A 858 -8.25 29.03 -19.96
CA ASP A 858 -7.17 28.78 -18.98
C ASP A 858 -7.69 27.82 -17.90
N LEU A 859 -7.11 26.63 -17.80
CA LEU A 859 -7.48 25.54 -16.89
C LEU A 859 -6.40 25.30 -15.80
N THR A 860 -5.45 26.23 -15.67
CA THR A 860 -4.27 26.05 -14.82
C THR A 860 -4.54 26.31 -13.33
N GLY A 861 -3.70 25.73 -12.45
CA GLY A 861 -3.73 26.02 -11.02
C GLY A 861 -4.89 25.38 -10.24
N ASN A 862 -5.48 24.30 -10.77
CA ASN A 862 -6.40 23.43 -10.04
C ASN A 862 -5.63 22.26 -9.42
N SER A 863 -6.01 21.80 -8.24
CA SER A 863 -5.19 20.85 -7.47
C SER A 863 -5.17 19.43 -8.06
N GLY A 864 -6.21 19.05 -8.81
CA GLY A 864 -6.21 17.84 -9.64
C GLY A 864 -5.63 18.02 -11.06
N GLY A 865 -5.30 19.25 -11.47
CA GLY A 865 -4.91 19.59 -12.85
C GLY A 865 -6.08 19.95 -13.77
N ALA A 866 -5.82 20.09 -15.07
CA ALA A 866 -6.81 20.57 -16.04
C ALA A 866 -7.95 19.59 -16.32
N TRP A 867 -7.67 18.29 -16.43
CA TRP A 867 -8.59 17.30 -17.01
C TRP A 867 -8.71 16.00 -16.22
N ARG A 868 -9.95 15.53 -16.03
CA ARG A 868 -10.27 14.15 -15.68
C ARG A 868 -11.17 13.54 -16.75
N ILE A 869 -10.80 12.41 -17.35
CA ILE A 869 -11.59 11.78 -18.42
C ILE A 869 -11.69 10.28 -18.14
N VAL A 870 -12.88 9.81 -17.79
CA VAL A 870 -13.19 8.41 -17.45
C VAL A 870 -14.56 8.02 -18.02
N ASP A 871 -15.01 6.77 -17.86
CA ASP A 871 -16.39 6.33 -18.15
C ASP A 871 -16.94 6.82 -19.51
N ASN A 872 -16.22 6.58 -20.62
CA ASN A 872 -16.54 7.07 -21.99
C ASN A 872 -16.64 8.60 -22.17
N GLY A 873 -16.10 9.40 -21.26
CA GLY A 873 -16.03 10.85 -21.41
C GLY A 873 -15.29 11.27 -22.69
N TYR A 874 -15.89 12.19 -23.46
CA TYR A 874 -15.30 12.72 -24.69
C TYR A 874 -14.94 14.19 -24.55
N VAL A 875 -13.69 14.54 -24.86
CA VAL A 875 -13.23 15.92 -24.98
C VAL A 875 -12.89 16.26 -26.43
N SER A 876 -13.17 17.50 -26.83
CA SER A 876 -12.61 18.15 -27.99
C SER A 876 -12.14 19.54 -27.56
N GLY A 877 -10.96 19.99 -28.02
CA GLY A 877 -10.47 21.29 -27.58
C GLY A 877 -9.38 21.88 -28.46
N LYS A 878 -9.18 23.19 -28.29
CA LYS A 878 -8.20 23.98 -29.04
C LYS A 878 -7.87 25.27 -28.26
N GLY A 879 -6.58 25.63 -28.20
CA GLY A 879 -6.15 26.92 -27.66
C GLY A 879 -6.19 27.02 -26.13
N ASN A 880 -6.49 25.92 -25.43
CA ASN A 880 -6.50 25.90 -23.97
C ASN A 880 -5.08 25.97 -23.41
N LEU A 881 -4.95 26.55 -22.22
CA LEU A 881 -3.78 26.44 -21.35
C LEU A 881 -4.12 25.46 -20.22
N GLU A 882 -3.24 24.50 -19.96
CA GLU A 882 -3.52 23.28 -19.17
C GLU A 882 -2.39 23.02 -18.15
#